data_AF-A0A524NRE9-F1
#
_entry.id   AF-A0A524NRE9-F1
#
_cell.length_a   1.000
_cell.length_b   1.000
_cell.length_c   1.000
_cell.angle_alpha   90.00
_cell.angle_beta   90.00
_cell.angle_gamma   90.00
#
_symmetry.space_group_name_H-M   'P 1'
#
loop_
_entity.id
_entity.type
_entity.pdbx_description
1 polymer ?
#
loop_
_entity_poly.entity_id
_entity_poly.type
_entity_poly.pdbx_seq_one_letter_code
_entity_poly.pdbx_strand_id
1 'polypeptide(L)'
;MKTQKTIYFVLCLVCGIFLLSKPLTAQISEAEKLFEAGVYQQEAAGNFEEAIILFNRLVKEYPNERVIAAKALMRLGICYERQGSQKASEAYQQIISQYPDQVSLVNQARSRLAELGSGEPAGLIMTRLYPPDLYLECQTLSPDGTKLAYIDFDIGQNLAIYDLVSGEKTLLTSYDYEAKSIYTYSPVWSPDNKEIVYHAGKFDDQENESVTLSITTLEGKTHVLYKNTDKGGVAPCDWLPDKSAVIAASGNQDGLHKLVSISTKDGSSRDLCMLQRTFSNSDIFTDEASLMADVSPDGQLIVFSDSEGPNNGQRDIYTISPTDGTKRILIQHPADDREPRWSPDGRNIVFMSNRHGSWALWGVAIRDGEPNGLPFMILEGMQDTDLASWTKDGLCSRTMAIINEIYLLKFDPQTKKVVGKPEIMESQDYGKSFFPQWSPDGKYLSYRSTLGGSQSLNILVKPTNGGESRSCKYDYKVRPVAGAYQWLPDGSGIGFVYSDKENNIYFSLLDPETGESNTRQVPTGDYKGGLVNLVWEGDGKAFFFVKVGDTAQETGIVRHDMETGKERFIFVNQPDDSLIYSWFSLKISPDHKSLALNKGKFITTVDINSGKFDQMQFDELKAFNAPTWSPDGNYLLVKGVPKGGSEANELYIISLADRTCTSLNISQYLPKGARIFASHDWSPDGKTIAFDTRSWKSEANLIRNLIPEK
;
A
#
# COMPACT_ATOMS: atom_id res chain seq x y z
N MET A 1 51.56 -6.35 -18.79
CA MET A 1 51.62 -5.03 -18.12
C MET A 1 50.48 -4.17 -18.64
N LYS A 2 49.53 -3.84 -17.74
CA LYS A 2 48.65 -2.65 -17.67
C LYS A 2 47.98 -2.14 -18.96
N THR A 3 46.73 -2.50 -19.27
CA THR A 3 45.42 -1.92 -18.84
C THR A 3 45.17 -0.45 -19.24
N GLN A 4 44.14 -0.28 -20.10
CA GLN A 4 43.39 0.94 -20.40
C GLN A 4 42.73 1.57 -19.15
N LYS A 5 42.63 2.90 -19.14
CA LYS A 5 41.74 3.81 -18.36
C LYS A 5 42.28 5.25 -18.60
N THR A 6 41.55 6.35 -18.81
CA THR A 6 40.23 6.82 -18.36
C THR A 6 39.86 8.09 -19.15
N ILE A 7 38.57 8.26 -19.45
CA ILE A 7 37.90 9.51 -19.86
C ILE A 7 37.36 10.19 -18.60
N TYR A 8 37.47 11.53 -18.46
CA TYR A 8 36.44 12.37 -17.83
C TYR A 8 36.69 13.89 -17.94
N PHE A 9 35.57 14.62 -18.12
CA PHE A 9 35.21 15.99 -17.71
C PHE A 9 35.43 17.23 -18.64
N VAL A 10 34.31 17.65 -19.26
CA VAL A 10 33.61 18.97 -19.25
C VAL A 10 34.42 20.27 -19.45
N LEU A 11 34.03 21.12 -20.42
CA LEU A 11 33.56 22.51 -20.18
C LEU A 11 33.04 23.24 -21.44
N CYS A 12 31.88 23.88 -21.23
CA CYS A 12 31.20 25.03 -21.84
C CYS A 12 31.83 25.93 -22.95
N LEU A 13 30.88 26.61 -23.62
CA LEU A 13 30.95 27.78 -24.51
C LEU A 13 31.30 27.51 -25.98
N VAL A 14 30.36 27.83 -26.90
CA VAL A 14 30.40 29.05 -27.72
C VAL A 14 29.01 29.30 -28.33
N CYS A 15 28.42 30.44 -28.00
CA CYS A 15 27.34 31.06 -28.75
C CYS A 15 27.88 31.68 -30.05
N GLY A 16 27.12 31.56 -31.14
CA GLY A 16 27.13 32.52 -32.24
C GLY A 16 27.74 32.02 -33.55
N ILE A 17 26.87 31.62 -34.49
CA ILE A 17 26.74 32.16 -35.86
C ILE A 17 25.61 31.34 -36.51
N PHE A 18 24.40 31.89 -36.51
CA PHE A 18 23.34 31.47 -37.42
C PHE A 18 22.81 32.72 -38.10
N LEU A 19 23.34 32.98 -39.31
CA LEU A 19 22.71 33.83 -40.28
C LEU A 19 22.06 32.94 -41.35
N LEU A 20 20.76 33.19 -41.55
CA LEU A 20 19.99 32.94 -42.77
C LEU A 20 19.59 31.49 -43.09
N SER A 21 18.72 30.94 -42.26
CA SER A 21 17.45 30.37 -42.74
C SER A 21 16.47 30.34 -41.58
N LYS A 22 15.30 30.99 -41.72
CA LYS A 22 14.23 30.90 -40.71
C LYS A 22 13.60 29.51 -40.83
N PRO A 23 13.63 28.64 -39.79
CA PRO A 23 12.58 27.65 -39.66
C PRO A 23 11.31 28.38 -39.21
N LEU A 24 10.19 28.08 -39.84
CA LEU A 24 8.87 28.53 -39.41
C LEU A 24 8.54 27.82 -38.09
N THR A 25 8.99 28.36 -36.95
CA THR A 25 8.46 27.94 -35.65
C THR A 25 7.05 28.51 -35.54
N ALA A 26 6.05 27.63 -35.49
CA ALA A 26 4.70 28.01 -35.08
C ALA A 26 4.81 28.63 -33.67
N GLN A 27 4.50 29.91 -33.56
CA GLN A 27 4.52 30.63 -32.30
C GLN A 27 3.27 30.19 -31.52
N ILE A 28 3.44 29.33 -30.51
CA ILE A 28 2.34 28.82 -29.64
C ILE A 28 1.55 30.03 -29.12
N SER A 29 0.23 30.03 -29.33
CA SER A 29 -0.63 31.16 -28.97
C SER A 29 -0.66 31.37 -27.44
N GLU A 30 -0.97 32.58 -27.01
CA GLU A 30 -1.10 32.85 -25.57
C GLU A 30 -2.26 32.06 -24.94
N ALA A 31 -3.32 31.81 -25.71
CA ALA A 31 -4.42 30.94 -25.31
C ALA A 31 -3.96 29.47 -25.19
N GLU A 32 -3.13 28.96 -26.10
CA GLU A 32 -2.55 27.61 -26.00
C GLU A 32 -1.71 27.45 -24.72
N LYS A 33 -0.87 28.44 -24.37
CA LYS A 33 -0.09 28.40 -23.14
C LYS A 33 -0.96 28.41 -21.88
N LEU A 34 -2.01 29.24 -21.87
CA LEU A 34 -2.98 29.26 -20.77
C LEU A 34 -3.73 27.94 -20.65
N PHE A 35 -4.08 27.32 -21.79
CA PHE A 35 -4.74 26.03 -21.82
C PHE A 35 -3.81 24.94 -21.25
N GLU A 36 -2.56 24.87 -21.71
CA GLU A 36 -1.56 23.90 -21.23
C GLU A 36 -1.28 24.07 -19.74
N ALA A 37 -1.17 25.30 -19.24
CA ALA A 37 -1.01 25.57 -17.81
C ALA A 37 -2.22 25.09 -16.99
N GLY A 38 -3.44 25.34 -17.48
CA GLY A 38 -4.66 24.86 -16.83
C GLY A 38 -4.73 23.33 -16.81
N VAL A 39 -4.37 22.68 -17.91
CA VAL A 39 -4.29 21.22 -18.02
C VAL A 39 -3.25 20.66 -17.05
N TYR A 40 -2.07 21.27 -16.93
CA TYR A 40 -1.07 20.87 -15.95
C TYR A 40 -1.59 20.95 -14.52
N GLN A 41 -2.24 22.06 -14.14
CA GLN A 41 -2.81 22.19 -12.79
C GLN A 41 -3.89 21.14 -12.54
N GLN A 42 -4.73 20.86 -13.54
CA GLN A 42 -5.82 19.89 -13.45
C GLN A 42 -5.32 18.44 -13.36
N GLU A 43 -4.41 18.04 -14.25
CA GLU A 43 -4.05 16.63 -14.46
C GLU A 43 -2.75 16.23 -13.77
N ALA A 44 -1.75 17.10 -13.73
CA ALA A 44 -0.44 16.78 -13.15
C ALA A 44 -0.32 17.19 -11.68
N ALA A 45 -0.83 18.37 -11.31
CA ALA A 45 -0.73 18.89 -9.94
C ALA A 45 -1.97 18.56 -9.07
N GLY A 46 -3.08 18.14 -9.68
CA GLY A 46 -4.34 17.88 -8.99
C GLY A 46 -4.96 19.11 -8.31
N ASN A 47 -4.60 20.32 -8.74
CA ASN A 47 -5.07 21.59 -8.19
C ASN A 47 -6.23 22.15 -9.03
N PHE A 48 -7.45 21.75 -8.69
CA PHE A 48 -8.66 22.09 -9.45
C PHE A 48 -9.06 23.55 -9.31
N GLU A 49 -8.78 24.19 -8.18
CA GLU A 49 -9.09 25.61 -7.99
C GLU A 49 -8.26 26.49 -8.94
N GLU A 50 -6.97 26.22 -9.04
CA GLU A 50 -6.08 26.97 -9.94
C GLU A 50 -6.41 26.67 -11.42
N ALA A 51 -6.73 25.42 -11.75
CA ALA A 51 -7.18 25.05 -13.09
C ALA A 51 -8.46 25.80 -13.51
N ILE A 52 -9.44 25.91 -12.60
CA ILE A 52 -10.69 26.66 -12.83
C ILE A 52 -10.38 28.14 -13.14
N ILE A 53 -9.44 28.75 -12.42
CA ILE A 53 -9.04 30.15 -12.66
C ILE A 53 -8.47 30.30 -14.06
N LEU A 54 -7.56 29.41 -14.46
CA LEU A 54 -6.88 29.45 -15.76
C LEU A 54 -7.86 29.22 -16.93
N PHE A 55 -8.76 28.24 -16.83
CA PHE A 55 -9.74 27.98 -17.90
C PHE A 55 -10.80 29.09 -18.00
N ASN A 56 -11.30 29.62 -16.88
CA ASN A 56 -12.21 30.77 -16.90
C ASN A 56 -11.56 31.98 -17.57
N ARG A 57 -10.29 32.24 -17.25
CA ARG A 57 -9.52 33.33 -17.87
C ARG A 57 -9.40 33.12 -19.38
N LEU A 58 -9.07 31.91 -19.81
CA LEU A 58 -8.96 31.59 -21.24
C LEU A 58 -10.27 31.86 -21.98
N VAL A 59 -11.38 31.31 -21.49
CA VAL A 59 -12.69 31.43 -22.13
C VAL A 59 -13.14 32.90 -22.20
N LYS A 60 -12.77 33.71 -21.20
CA LYS A 60 -13.08 35.14 -21.14
C LYS A 60 -12.22 35.98 -22.09
N GLU A 61 -10.91 35.75 -22.11
CA GLU A 61 -9.95 36.58 -22.86
C GLU A 61 -9.87 36.17 -24.34
N TYR A 62 -10.08 34.89 -24.66
CA TYR A 62 -9.89 34.34 -26.00
C TYR A 62 -11.13 33.59 -26.55
N PRO A 63 -12.36 34.14 -26.47
CA PRO A 63 -13.57 33.42 -26.90
C PRO A 63 -13.61 33.13 -28.41
N ASN A 64 -12.85 33.90 -29.20
CA ASN A 64 -12.78 33.78 -30.66
C ASN A 64 -11.79 32.69 -31.12
N GLU A 65 -10.91 32.19 -30.23
CA GLU A 65 -10.10 31.00 -30.48
C GLU A 65 -10.96 29.75 -30.26
N ARG A 66 -11.96 29.57 -31.13
CA ARG A 66 -13.13 28.69 -30.92
C ARG A 66 -12.78 27.27 -30.46
N VAL A 67 -11.75 26.66 -31.05
CA VAL A 67 -11.32 25.29 -30.72
C VAL A 67 -10.79 25.22 -29.29
N ILE A 68 -9.89 26.13 -28.92
CA ILE A 68 -9.24 26.14 -27.60
C ILE A 68 -10.21 26.61 -26.52
N ALA A 69 -11.05 27.60 -26.82
CA ALA A 69 -12.11 28.06 -25.91
C ALA A 69 -13.13 26.96 -25.62
N ALA A 70 -13.56 26.20 -26.63
CA ALA A 70 -14.45 25.05 -26.44
C ALA A 70 -13.78 23.91 -25.63
N LYS A 71 -12.48 23.64 -25.87
CA LYS A 71 -11.71 22.69 -25.05
C LYS A 71 -11.58 23.16 -23.60
N ALA A 72 -11.32 24.45 -23.37
CA ALA A 72 -11.24 25.01 -22.02
C ALA A 72 -12.58 24.94 -21.28
N LEU A 73 -13.70 25.22 -21.95
CA LEU A 73 -15.03 25.00 -21.37
C LEU A 73 -15.29 23.54 -21.01
N MET A 74 -14.84 22.60 -21.84
CA MET A 74 -14.96 21.17 -21.53
C MET A 74 -14.20 20.83 -20.24
N ARG A 75 -12.94 21.29 -20.14
CA ARG A 75 -12.11 21.08 -18.95
C ARG A 75 -12.67 21.76 -17.70
N LEU A 76 -13.20 22.97 -17.85
CA LEU A 76 -13.86 23.73 -16.80
C LEU A 76 -15.11 23.00 -16.27
N GLY A 77 -15.92 22.44 -17.16
CA GLY A 77 -17.05 21.59 -16.79
C GLY A 77 -16.61 20.43 -15.89
N ILE A 78 -15.56 19.70 -16.30
CA ILE A 78 -15.03 18.56 -15.53
C ILE A 78 -14.55 18.99 -14.14
N CYS A 79 -13.87 20.13 -14.03
CA CYS A 79 -13.45 20.65 -12.73
C CYS A 79 -14.65 20.96 -11.81
N TYR A 80 -15.72 21.54 -12.35
CA TYR A 80 -16.91 21.83 -11.58
C TYR A 80 -17.69 20.57 -11.19
N GLU A 81 -17.71 19.53 -12.04
CA GLU A 81 -18.33 18.25 -11.68
C GLU A 81 -17.66 17.64 -10.46
N ARG A 82 -16.33 17.65 -10.40
CA ARG A 82 -15.56 17.16 -9.24
C ARG A 82 -15.87 17.94 -7.96
N GLN A 83 -16.26 19.20 -8.07
CA GLN A 83 -16.69 20.02 -6.94
C GLN A 83 -18.18 19.84 -6.59
N GLY A 84 -18.91 18.97 -7.29
CA GLY A 84 -20.37 18.85 -7.15
C GLY A 84 -21.12 20.13 -7.51
N SER A 85 -20.52 20.98 -8.35
CA SER A 85 -21.01 22.32 -8.64
C SER A 85 -21.97 22.31 -9.83
N GLN A 86 -23.12 22.96 -9.68
CA GLN A 86 -24.10 23.14 -10.77
C GLN A 86 -23.53 23.89 -12.00
N LYS A 87 -22.41 24.60 -11.82
CA LYS A 87 -21.68 25.27 -12.91
C LYS A 87 -21.13 24.31 -13.96
N ALA A 88 -21.03 23.02 -13.65
CA ALA A 88 -20.64 22.01 -14.62
C ALA A 88 -21.62 21.96 -15.80
N SER A 89 -22.92 21.89 -15.50
CA SER A 89 -23.96 21.89 -16.52
C SER A 89 -23.95 23.18 -17.35
N GLU A 90 -23.69 24.33 -16.71
CA GLU A 90 -23.58 25.61 -17.41
C GLU A 90 -22.43 25.61 -18.43
N ALA A 91 -21.25 25.10 -18.05
CA ALA A 91 -20.09 25.02 -18.93
C ALA A 91 -20.36 24.13 -20.16
N TYR A 92 -20.99 22.96 -19.97
CA TYR A 92 -21.36 22.09 -21.10
C TYR A 92 -22.45 22.68 -21.99
N GLN A 93 -23.46 23.34 -21.41
CA GLN A 93 -24.46 24.07 -22.20
C GLN A 93 -23.83 25.21 -22.99
N GLN A 94 -22.80 25.85 -22.46
CA GLN A 94 -22.05 26.89 -23.15
C GLN A 94 -21.32 26.35 -24.39
N ILE A 95 -20.75 25.15 -24.33
CA ILE A 95 -20.15 24.48 -25.50
C ILE A 95 -21.20 24.27 -26.59
N ILE A 96 -22.37 23.73 -26.21
CA ILE A 96 -23.45 23.41 -27.16
C ILE A 96 -24.01 24.68 -27.81
N SER A 97 -24.17 25.74 -27.04
CA SER A 97 -24.81 26.98 -27.50
C SER A 97 -23.86 27.92 -28.25
N GLN A 98 -22.61 28.06 -27.79
CA GLN A 98 -21.68 29.06 -28.33
C GLN A 98 -20.70 28.48 -29.37
N TYR A 99 -20.46 27.17 -29.34
CA TYR A 99 -19.50 26.47 -30.21
C TYR A 99 -20.13 25.29 -30.98
N PRO A 100 -21.30 25.47 -31.66
CA PRO A 100 -22.01 24.38 -32.33
C PRO A 100 -21.24 23.75 -33.50
N ASP A 101 -20.25 24.46 -34.04
CA ASP A 101 -19.31 24.00 -35.08
C ASP A 101 -18.29 22.98 -34.57
N GLN A 102 -18.07 22.91 -33.24
CA GLN A 102 -17.16 21.97 -32.61
C GLN A 102 -17.87 20.62 -32.33
N VAL A 103 -18.33 19.97 -33.40
CA VAL A 103 -19.27 18.82 -33.36
C VAL A 103 -18.87 17.73 -32.36
N SER A 104 -17.59 17.36 -32.27
CA SER A 104 -17.11 16.36 -31.30
C SER A 104 -17.30 16.82 -29.85
N LEU A 105 -16.89 18.06 -29.53
CA LEU A 105 -17.04 18.62 -28.19
C LEU A 105 -18.50 18.87 -27.81
N VAL A 106 -19.34 19.24 -28.77
CA VAL A 106 -20.79 19.39 -28.58
C VAL A 106 -21.44 18.05 -28.23
N ASN A 107 -21.06 16.97 -28.92
CA ASN A 107 -21.56 15.63 -28.61
C ASN A 107 -21.10 15.16 -27.23
N GLN A 108 -19.84 15.39 -26.88
CA GLN A 108 -19.30 15.10 -25.55
C GLN A 108 -20.05 15.90 -24.45
N ALA A 109 -20.27 17.20 -24.67
CA ALA A 109 -20.98 18.06 -23.73
C ALA A 109 -22.45 17.64 -23.53
N ARG A 110 -23.12 17.18 -24.61
CA ARG A 110 -24.47 16.60 -24.53
C ARG A 110 -24.48 15.30 -23.73
N SER A 111 -23.47 14.45 -23.86
CA SER A 111 -23.32 13.23 -23.05
C SER A 111 -23.16 13.59 -21.57
N ARG A 112 -22.25 14.51 -21.24
CA ARG A 112 -22.02 14.96 -19.85
C ARG A 112 -23.25 15.61 -19.23
N LEU A 113 -24.02 16.39 -19.99
CA LEU A 113 -25.28 16.94 -19.49
C LEU A 113 -26.35 15.88 -19.22
N ALA A 114 -26.40 14.84 -20.05
CA ALA A 114 -27.28 13.71 -19.78
C ALA A 114 -26.84 12.95 -18.52
N GLU A 115 -25.52 12.80 -18.32
CA GLU A 115 -24.92 12.19 -17.14
C GLU A 115 -25.12 13.02 -15.86
N LEU A 116 -24.97 14.34 -15.89
CA LEU A 116 -25.25 15.21 -14.74
C LEU A 116 -26.73 15.28 -14.37
N GLY A 117 -27.61 14.96 -15.32
CA GLY A 117 -29.04 14.78 -15.09
C GLY A 117 -29.41 13.40 -14.55
N SER A 118 -28.54 12.40 -14.69
CA SER A 118 -28.67 11.11 -14.01
C SER A 118 -27.91 11.19 -12.68
N GLY A 119 -28.57 10.97 -11.55
CA GLY A 119 -27.84 10.69 -10.31
C GLY A 119 -26.95 9.45 -10.46
N GLU A 120 -26.28 9.04 -9.37
CA GLU A 120 -25.76 7.67 -9.25
C GLU A 120 -26.74 6.68 -9.90
N PRO A 121 -26.27 5.63 -10.61
CA PRO A 121 -27.16 4.61 -11.16
C PRO A 121 -28.17 4.20 -10.07
N ALA A 122 -29.45 4.56 -10.28
CA ALA A 122 -30.46 4.32 -9.26
C ALA A 122 -30.51 2.81 -8.99
N GLY A 123 -30.15 2.41 -7.77
CA GLY A 123 -30.16 1.00 -7.37
C GLY A 123 -28.86 0.23 -7.56
N LEU A 124 -27.68 0.86 -7.59
CA LEU A 124 -26.41 0.13 -7.41
C LEU A 124 -26.44 -0.59 -6.06
N ILE A 125 -26.25 -1.91 -6.09
CA ILE A 125 -26.27 -2.75 -4.87
C ILE A 125 -24.89 -3.37 -4.72
N MET A 126 -24.23 -3.08 -3.61
CA MET A 126 -23.01 -3.77 -3.19
C MET A 126 -23.36 -4.79 -2.12
N THR A 127 -23.07 -6.06 -2.37
CA THR A 127 -23.32 -7.16 -1.43
C THR A 127 -22.03 -7.87 -1.09
N ARG A 128 -21.69 -7.95 0.19
CA ARG A 128 -20.56 -8.77 0.64
C ARG A 128 -20.84 -10.25 0.41
N LEU A 129 -19.85 -10.96 -0.14
CA LEU A 129 -20.00 -12.35 -0.55
C LEU A 129 -19.80 -13.37 0.59
N TYR A 130 -19.07 -13.03 1.65
CA TYR A 130 -18.83 -13.92 2.78
C TYR A 130 -18.78 -13.17 4.12
N PRO A 131 -18.92 -13.87 5.27
CA PRO A 131 -18.93 -13.25 6.59
C PRO A 131 -17.64 -12.46 6.93
N PRO A 132 -17.71 -11.32 7.63
CA PRO A 132 -16.54 -10.47 7.90
C PRO A 132 -15.46 -11.10 8.78
N ASP A 133 -15.80 -12.14 9.53
CA ASP A 133 -14.89 -12.90 10.39
C ASP A 133 -14.13 -14.00 9.64
N LEU A 134 -14.47 -14.25 8.38
CA LEU A 134 -13.80 -15.21 7.51
C LEU A 134 -12.70 -14.52 6.70
N TYR A 135 -11.45 -14.90 6.91
CA TYR A 135 -10.36 -14.52 6.00
C TYR A 135 -10.31 -15.49 4.82
N LEU A 136 -10.51 -14.97 3.62
CA LEU A 136 -10.23 -15.64 2.35
C LEU A 136 -9.39 -14.69 1.52
N GLU A 137 -8.20 -15.10 1.09
CA GLU A 137 -7.45 -14.37 0.06
C GLU A 137 -8.11 -14.60 -1.30
N CYS A 138 -9.29 -13.99 -1.46
CA CYS A 138 -10.17 -14.18 -2.61
C CYS A 138 -9.50 -13.65 -3.86
N GLN A 139 -9.53 -14.47 -4.91
CA GLN A 139 -8.88 -14.18 -6.18
C GLN A 139 -9.90 -13.89 -7.28
N THR A 140 -10.91 -14.75 -7.42
CA THR A 140 -11.90 -14.61 -8.48
C THR A 140 -13.21 -15.34 -8.14
N LEU A 141 -14.32 -14.91 -8.76
CA LEU A 141 -15.64 -15.50 -8.65
C LEU A 141 -15.89 -16.41 -9.86
N SER A 142 -16.50 -17.56 -9.64
CA SER A 142 -16.87 -18.48 -10.71
C SER A 142 -17.84 -17.80 -11.68
N PRO A 143 -17.79 -18.11 -13.00
CA PRO A 143 -18.71 -17.55 -13.99
C PRO A 143 -20.20 -17.67 -13.64
N ASP A 144 -20.58 -18.72 -12.91
CA ASP A 144 -21.95 -18.92 -12.41
C ASP A 144 -22.29 -18.16 -11.11
N GLY A 145 -21.33 -17.46 -10.51
CA GLY A 145 -21.52 -16.65 -9.29
C GLY A 145 -21.62 -17.46 -8.00
N THR A 146 -21.37 -18.77 -8.01
CA THR A 146 -21.63 -19.64 -6.85
C THR A 146 -20.41 -19.97 -6.00
N LYS A 147 -19.18 -19.80 -6.52
CA LYS A 147 -17.94 -20.16 -5.81
C LYS A 147 -16.86 -19.10 -5.94
N LEU A 148 -16.09 -18.88 -4.87
CA LEU A 148 -14.88 -18.09 -4.90
C LEU A 148 -13.66 -19.00 -5.00
N ALA A 149 -12.74 -18.72 -5.91
CA ALA A 149 -11.38 -19.26 -5.82
C ALA A 149 -10.55 -18.35 -4.90
N TYR A 150 -9.82 -18.95 -3.96
CA TYR A 150 -9.01 -18.24 -2.99
C TYR A 150 -7.70 -18.97 -2.70
N ILE A 151 -6.74 -18.26 -2.11
CA ILE A 151 -5.48 -18.84 -1.66
C ILE A 151 -5.56 -19.15 -0.17
N ASP A 152 -5.35 -20.41 0.16
CA ASP A 152 -5.27 -20.93 1.52
C ASP A 152 -3.80 -20.97 1.95
N PHE A 153 -3.52 -20.59 3.20
CA PHE A 153 -2.16 -20.52 3.77
C PHE A 153 -1.98 -21.43 5.00
N ASP A 154 -2.99 -22.25 5.36
CA ASP A 154 -2.97 -23.00 6.63
C ASP A 154 -1.90 -24.10 6.66
N ILE A 155 -1.66 -24.77 5.54
CA ILE A 155 -0.66 -25.86 5.40
C ILE A 155 0.50 -25.53 4.45
N GLY A 156 0.35 -24.49 3.66
CA GLY A 156 1.12 -24.17 2.46
C GLY A 156 0.35 -23.13 1.67
N GLN A 157 0.91 -22.57 0.61
CA GLN A 157 0.18 -21.63 -0.24
C GLN A 157 -0.56 -22.40 -1.35
N ASN A 158 -1.85 -22.65 -1.13
CA ASN A 158 -2.66 -23.59 -1.91
C ASN A 158 -3.89 -22.95 -2.55
N LEU A 159 -4.29 -23.47 -3.70
CA LEU A 159 -5.55 -23.12 -4.34
C LEU A 159 -6.70 -23.85 -3.66
N ALA A 160 -7.73 -23.09 -3.30
CA ALA A 160 -8.94 -23.59 -2.69
C ALA A 160 -10.19 -22.91 -3.28
N ILE A 161 -11.34 -23.52 -3.04
CA ILE A 161 -12.66 -22.96 -3.39
C ILE A 161 -13.52 -22.80 -2.15
N TYR A 162 -14.27 -21.70 -2.10
CA TYR A 162 -15.30 -21.44 -1.11
C TYR A 162 -16.66 -21.40 -1.80
N ASP A 163 -17.56 -22.28 -1.39
CA ASP A 163 -18.92 -22.34 -1.92
C ASP A 163 -19.81 -21.31 -1.22
N LEU A 164 -20.33 -20.35 -1.97
CA LEU A 164 -21.10 -19.22 -1.43
C LEU A 164 -22.50 -19.61 -0.93
N VAL A 165 -22.99 -20.80 -1.30
CA VAL A 165 -24.33 -21.28 -0.94
C VAL A 165 -24.28 -22.10 0.35
N SER A 166 -23.35 -23.04 0.42
CA SER A 166 -23.18 -23.98 1.54
C SER A 166 -22.21 -23.47 2.61
N GLY A 167 -21.29 -22.57 2.26
CA GLY A 167 -20.18 -22.14 3.11
C GLY A 167 -19.06 -23.17 3.23
N GLU A 168 -19.03 -24.21 2.39
CA GLU A 168 -17.99 -25.23 2.39
C GLU A 168 -16.69 -24.72 1.78
N LYS A 169 -15.55 -25.15 2.35
CA LYS A 169 -14.21 -24.90 1.82
C LYS A 169 -13.61 -26.20 1.30
N THR A 170 -13.03 -26.17 0.11
CA THR A 170 -12.38 -27.33 -0.50
C THR A 170 -11.01 -26.95 -1.04
N LEU A 171 -9.96 -27.63 -0.56
CA LEU A 171 -8.61 -27.52 -1.13
C LEU A 171 -8.54 -28.26 -2.47
N LEU A 172 -8.07 -27.57 -3.51
CA LEU A 172 -7.80 -28.17 -4.83
C LEU A 172 -6.34 -28.61 -4.97
N THR A 173 -5.44 -27.98 -4.21
CA THR A 173 -4.03 -28.37 -4.10
C THR A 173 -3.65 -28.62 -2.64
N SER A 174 -2.58 -29.40 -2.43
CA SER A 174 -2.08 -29.76 -1.09
C SER A 174 -0.54 -29.81 -1.10
N TYR A 175 0.07 -28.64 -1.30
CA TYR A 175 1.49 -28.39 -1.12
C TYR A 175 1.76 -28.01 0.32
N ASP A 176 2.84 -28.53 0.88
CA ASP A 176 3.33 -28.23 2.22
C ASP A 176 4.59 -27.37 2.12
N TYR A 177 4.71 -26.39 3.02
CA TYR A 177 5.86 -25.49 3.11
C TYR A 177 7.19 -26.23 3.26
N GLU A 178 7.21 -27.36 3.99
CA GLU A 178 8.44 -28.12 4.27
C GLU A 178 8.80 -29.12 3.17
N ALA A 179 7.83 -29.93 2.69
CA ALA A 179 8.14 -31.07 1.83
C ALA A 179 8.20 -30.76 0.32
N LYS A 180 7.35 -29.85 -0.17
CA LYS A 180 7.21 -29.56 -1.61
C LYS A 180 7.58 -28.12 -1.96
N SER A 181 7.43 -27.18 -1.03
CA SER A 181 7.75 -25.75 -1.15
C SER A 181 7.26 -25.10 -2.45
N ILE A 182 6.13 -25.60 -2.99
CA ILE A 182 5.43 -25.01 -4.14
C ILE A 182 4.39 -24.04 -3.61
N TYR A 183 4.30 -22.88 -4.24
CA TYR A 183 3.25 -21.89 -3.99
C TYR A 183 2.37 -21.72 -5.22
N THR A 184 1.08 -21.51 -4.98
CA THR A 184 0.09 -21.24 -6.04
C THR A 184 -0.47 -19.83 -5.93
N TYR A 185 -0.77 -19.20 -7.07
CA TYR A 185 -1.38 -17.87 -7.08
C TYR A 185 -2.22 -17.62 -8.33
N SER A 186 -2.94 -16.49 -8.33
CA SER A 186 -3.68 -15.94 -9.48
C SER A 186 -4.54 -16.98 -10.23
N PRO A 187 -5.47 -17.68 -9.56
CA PRO A 187 -6.38 -18.60 -10.20
C PRO A 187 -7.38 -17.88 -11.11
N VAL A 188 -7.69 -18.48 -12.25
CA VAL A 188 -8.71 -18.01 -13.18
C VAL A 188 -9.61 -19.17 -13.59
N TRP A 189 -10.91 -19.00 -13.36
CA TRP A 189 -11.93 -19.98 -13.70
C TRP A 189 -12.06 -20.17 -15.20
N SER A 190 -12.19 -21.42 -15.63
CA SER A 190 -12.62 -21.73 -16.98
C SER A 190 -14.09 -21.31 -17.22
N PRO A 191 -14.48 -20.96 -18.45
CA PRO A 191 -15.82 -20.49 -18.78
C PRO A 191 -16.96 -21.47 -18.42
N ASP A 192 -16.67 -22.77 -18.29
CA ASP A 192 -17.64 -23.81 -17.95
C ASP A 192 -17.68 -24.18 -16.45
N ASN A 193 -16.95 -23.45 -15.59
CA ASN A 193 -16.85 -23.65 -14.14
C ASN A 193 -16.23 -24.99 -13.70
N LYS A 194 -15.53 -25.72 -14.59
CA LYS A 194 -15.01 -27.08 -14.26
C LYS A 194 -13.53 -27.15 -13.93
N GLU A 195 -12.79 -26.18 -14.43
CA GLU A 195 -11.33 -26.13 -14.33
C GLU A 195 -10.88 -24.73 -13.91
N ILE A 196 -9.70 -24.67 -13.31
CA ILE A 196 -9.04 -23.43 -12.91
C ILE A 196 -7.60 -23.49 -13.42
N VAL A 197 -7.19 -22.47 -14.17
CA VAL A 197 -5.76 -22.24 -14.49
C VAL A 197 -5.17 -21.37 -13.40
N TYR A 198 -3.94 -21.64 -13.01
CA TYR A 198 -3.26 -20.89 -11.95
C TYR A 198 -1.75 -20.91 -12.16
N HIS A 199 -1.09 -19.93 -11.55
CA HIS A 199 0.37 -19.86 -11.45
C HIS A 199 0.86 -20.83 -10.36
N ALA A 200 1.92 -21.58 -10.62
CA ALA A 200 2.62 -22.40 -9.64
C ALA A 200 4.15 -22.25 -9.75
N GLY A 201 4.83 -21.99 -8.63
CA GLY A 201 6.28 -21.83 -8.56
C GLY A 201 6.87 -22.41 -7.27
N LYS A 202 8.21 -22.43 -7.13
CA LYS A 202 8.90 -22.89 -5.91
C LYS A 202 9.52 -21.73 -5.12
N PHE A 203 9.48 -21.82 -3.79
CA PHE A 203 10.04 -20.77 -2.91
C PHE A 203 11.57 -20.66 -2.94
N ASP A 204 12.29 -21.75 -3.27
CA ASP A 204 13.76 -21.81 -3.26
C ASP A 204 14.40 -21.46 -4.61
N ASP A 205 13.59 -21.07 -5.58
CA ASP A 205 14.00 -20.83 -6.96
C ASP A 205 14.37 -19.35 -7.19
N GLN A 206 15.61 -19.01 -6.86
CA GLN A 206 16.12 -17.63 -6.99
C GLN A 206 16.18 -17.10 -8.42
N GLU A 207 16.13 -17.99 -9.43
CA GLU A 207 16.16 -17.63 -10.85
C GLU A 207 14.77 -17.70 -11.53
N ASN A 208 13.71 -18.01 -10.77
CA ASN A 208 12.34 -18.18 -11.28
C ASN A 208 12.21 -19.19 -12.45
N GLU A 209 13.11 -20.17 -12.54
CA GLU A 209 13.12 -21.20 -13.58
C GLU A 209 12.03 -22.28 -13.44
N SER A 210 11.28 -22.27 -12.34
CA SER A 210 10.29 -23.28 -11.95
C SER A 210 8.84 -22.83 -12.13
N VAL A 211 8.63 -21.59 -12.56
CA VAL A 211 7.29 -21.00 -12.68
C VAL A 211 6.53 -21.61 -13.86
N THR A 212 5.32 -22.09 -13.57
CA THR A 212 4.44 -22.77 -14.52
C THR A 212 3.03 -22.21 -14.45
N LEU A 213 2.31 -22.32 -15.57
CA LEU A 213 0.86 -22.33 -15.54
C LEU A 213 0.39 -23.79 -15.45
N SER A 214 -0.48 -24.05 -14.49
CA SER A 214 -1.09 -25.36 -14.28
C SER A 214 -2.61 -25.26 -14.37
N ILE A 215 -3.26 -26.30 -14.87
CA ILE A 215 -4.72 -26.43 -14.85
C ILE A 215 -5.10 -27.52 -13.85
N THR A 216 -6.07 -27.25 -12.99
CA THR A 216 -6.68 -28.24 -12.10
C THR A 216 -8.19 -28.34 -12.29
N THR A 217 -8.72 -29.54 -12.07
CA THR A 217 -10.16 -29.81 -11.97
C THR A 217 -10.66 -29.54 -10.55
N LEU A 218 -11.98 -29.47 -10.35
CA LEU A 218 -12.56 -29.31 -9.01
C LEU A 218 -12.33 -30.53 -8.09
N GLU A 219 -11.95 -31.69 -8.65
CA GLU A 219 -11.50 -32.85 -7.88
C GLU A 219 -9.98 -32.83 -7.58
N GLY A 220 -9.27 -31.74 -7.92
CA GLY A 220 -7.85 -31.57 -7.64
C GLY A 220 -6.91 -32.33 -8.59
N LYS A 221 -7.40 -32.80 -9.75
CA LYS A 221 -6.53 -33.40 -10.77
C LYS A 221 -5.82 -32.29 -11.55
N THR A 222 -4.53 -32.14 -11.30
CA THR A 222 -3.66 -31.11 -11.87
C THR A 222 -2.77 -31.63 -13.00
N HIS A 223 -2.55 -30.82 -14.03
CA HIS A 223 -1.43 -30.96 -14.97
C HIS A 223 -0.78 -29.61 -15.27
N VAL A 224 0.50 -29.61 -15.64
CA VAL A 224 1.22 -28.41 -16.10
C VAL A 224 0.80 -28.12 -17.54
N LEU A 225 0.28 -26.92 -17.78
CA LEU A 225 -0.08 -26.42 -19.10
C LEU A 225 1.14 -25.84 -19.82
N TYR A 226 1.89 -24.98 -19.14
CA TYR A 226 2.96 -24.21 -19.74
C TYR A 226 4.07 -23.91 -18.75
N LYS A 227 5.30 -23.87 -19.25
CA LYS A 227 6.48 -23.45 -18.49
C LYS A 227 7.20 -22.37 -19.27
N ASN A 228 7.44 -21.22 -18.63
CA ASN A 228 8.22 -20.15 -19.24
C ASN A 228 9.71 -20.53 -19.24
N THR A 229 10.32 -20.58 -20.41
CA THR A 229 11.74 -20.94 -20.57
C THR A 229 12.67 -19.73 -20.56
N ASP A 230 12.13 -18.51 -20.60
CA ASP A 230 12.89 -17.26 -20.71
C ASP A 230 13.32 -16.70 -19.34
N LYS A 231 13.28 -17.55 -18.30
CA LYS A 231 13.66 -17.23 -16.91
C LYS A 231 12.93 -16.00 -16.34
N GLY A 232 11.65 -15.86 -16.65
CA GLY A 232 10.76 -14.86 -16.08
C GLY A 232 9.45 -15.48 -15.60
N GLY A 233 8.65 -14.72 -14.84
CA GLY A 233 7.35 -15.18 -14.37
C GLY A 233 6.33 -15.37 -15.50
N VAL A 234 5.25 -16.09 -15.22
CA VAL A 234 4.05 -16.16 -16.07
C VAL A 234 2.80 -16.19 -15.20
N ALA A 235 1.79 -15.39 -15.53
CA ALA A 235 0.53 -15.29 -14.80
C ALA A 235 -0.66 -15.38 -15.77
N PRO A 236 -1.67 -16.21 -15.49
CA PRO A 236 -2.86 -16.28 -16.35
C PRO A 236 -3.72 -15.04 -16.16
N CYS A 237 -4.29 -14.52 -17.25
CA CYS A 237 -5.23 -13.40 -17.21
C CYS A 237 -6.66 -13.90 -17.39
N ASP A 238 -6.93 -14.60 -18.50
CA ASP A 238 -8.28 -15.12 -18.81
C ASP A 238 -8.25 -16.26 -19.86
N TRP A 239 -9.37 -16.96 -20.02
CA TRP A 239 -9.57 -18.00 -21.03
C TRP A 239 -10.23 -17.43 -22.27
N LEU A 240 -9.91 -17.99 -23.44
CA LEU A 240 -10.81 -17.86 -24.57
C LEU A 240 -12.15 -18.56 -24.25
N PRO A 241 -13.32 -18.02 -24.65
CA PRO A 241 -14.63 -18.59 -24.32
C PRO A 241 -14.82 -20.04 -24.78
N ASP A 242 -14.13 -20.43 -25.86
CA ASP A 242 -14.15 -21.79 -26.43
C ASP A 242 -13.14 -22.75 -25.76
N LYS A 243 -12.40 -22.27 -24.75
CA LYS A 243 -11.35 -22.98 -24.02
C LYS A 243 -10.15 -23.40 -24.88
N SER A 244 -9.98 -22.85 -26.09
CA SER A 244 -8.87 -23.23 -26.98
C SER A 244 -7.51 -22.71 -26.50
N ALA A 245 -7.49 -21.60 -25.76
CA ALA A 245 -6.27 -21.02 -25.20
C ALA A 245 -6.53 -20.28 -23.88
N VAL A 246 -5.46 -20.11 -23.11
CA VAL A 246 -5.36 -19.19 -21.97
C VAL A 246 -4.51 -18.00 -22.41
N ILE A 247 -5.01 -16.80 -22.13
CA ILE A 247 -4.27 -15.55 -22.27
C ILE A 247 -3.50 -15.31 -20.98
N ALA A 248 -2.21 -15.00 -21.10
CA ALA A 248 -1.32 -14.83 -19.96
C ALA A 248 -0.35 -13.67 -20.19
N ALA A 249 0.08 -13.06 -19.09
CA ALA A 249 1.24 -12.20 -19.05
C ALA A 249 2.49 -13.04 -18.82
N SER A 250 3.54 -12.81 -19.59
CA SER A 250 4.80 -13.55 -19.51
C SER A 250 5.98 -12.60 -19.52
N GLY A 251 6.92 -12.77 -18.59
CA GLY A 251 8.14 -11.97 -18.48
C GLY A 251 9.39 -12.73 -18.88
N ASN A 252 10.53 -12.03 -18.92
CA ASN A 252 11.85 -12.65 -19.05
C ASN A 252 12.85 -12.10 -18.02
N GLN A 253 14.04 -12.71 -17.96
CA GLN A 253 15.14 -12.28 -17.08
C GLN A 253 15.58 -10.82 -17.26
N ASP A 254 15.34 -10.22 -18.43
CA ASP A 254 15.72 -8.85 -18.75
C ASP A 254 14.64 -7.82 -18.36
N GLY A 255 13.53 -8.27 -17.76
CA GLY A 255 12.40 -7.44 -17.38
C GLY A 255 11.52 -7.02 -18.56
N LEU A 256 11.62 -7.70 -19.71
CA LEU A 256 10.69 -7.52 -20.82
C LEU A 256 9.47 -8.41 -20.62
N HIS A 257 8.29 -7.84 -20.86
CA HIS A 257 7.03 -8.54 -20.66
C HIS A 257 6.20 -8.57 -21.93
N LYS A 258 5.35 -9.58 -22.03
CA LYS A 258 4.51 -9.85 -23.20
C LYS A 258 3.15 -10.33 -22.76
N LEU A 259 2.15 -10.03 -23.60
CA LEU A 259 0.89 -10.74 -23.59
C LEU A 259 1.02 -11.94 -24.53
N VAL A 260 0.71 -13.14 -24.05
CA VAL A 260 0.85 -14.40 -24.79
C VAL A 260 -0.45 -15.19 -24.79
N SER A 261 -0.69 -15.93 -25.87
CA SER A 261 -1.76 -16.92 -25.98
C SER A 261 -1.17 -18.31 -25.86
N ILE A 262 -1.68 -19.13 -24.94
CA ILE A 262 -1.17 -20.48 -24.64
C ILE A 262 -2.27 -21.50 -24.95
N SER A 263 -2.02 -22.36 -25.94
CA SER A 263 -2.93 -23.43 -26.35
C SER A 263 -3.19 -24.41 -25.21
N THR A 264 -4.46 -24.64 -24.87
CA THR A 264 -4.86 -25.61 -23.83
C THR A 264 -4.66 -27.06 -24.28
N LYS A 265 -4.49 -27.29 -25.58
CA LYS A 265 -4.34 -28.62 -26.17
C LYS A 265 -2.94 -29.21 -25.95
N ASP A 266 -1.91 -28.37 -26.08
CA ASP A 266 -0.51 -28.81 -26.13
C ASP A 266 0.48 -27.88 -25.43
N GLY A 267 0.01 -26.79 -24.82
CA GLY A 267 0.85 -25.83 -24.13
C GLY A 267 1.70 -24.94 -25.06
N SER A 268 1.48 -25.01 -26.38
CA SER A 268 2.19 -24.13 -27.32
C SER A 268 1.81 -22.67 -27.08
N SER A 269 2.81 -21.79 -27.09
CA SER A 269 2.62 -20.35 -26.84
C SER A 269 2.82 -19.53 -28.11
N ARG A 270 2.08 -18.43 -28.23
CA ARG A 270 2.22 -17.42 -29.28
C ARG A 270 2.16 -16.03 -28.67
N ASP A 271 3.19 -15.23 -28.96
CA ASP A 271 3.26 -13.82 -28.58
C ASP A 271 2.14 -13.02 -29.28
N LEU A 272 1.39 -12.23 -28.50
CA LEU A 272 0.36 -11.33 -29.01
C LEU A 272 0.93 -9.91 -29.17
N CYS A 273 1.54 -9.38 -28.11
CA CYS A 273 2.25 -8.10 -28.16
C CYS A 273 3.31 -7.99 -27.04
N MET A 274 4.27 -7.10 -27.26
CA MET A 274 5.16 -6.62 -26.19
C MET A 274 4.38 -5.67 -25.27
N LEU A 275 4.69 -5.70 -23.99
CA LEU A 275 4.20 -4.77 -22.98
C LEU A 275 5.35 -3.79 -22.65
N GLN A 276 5.05 -2.50 -22.63
CA GLN A 276 6.08 -1.50 -22.29
C GLN A 276 6.30 -1.40 -20.77
N ARG A 277 5.31 -1.86 -19.99
CA ARG A 277 5.46 -1.97 -18.54
C ARG A 277 6.55 -3.00 -18.19
N THR A 278 7.58 -2.55 -17.50
CA THR A 278 8.54 -3.41 -16.80
C THR A 278 7.91 -3.82 -15.46
N PHE A 279 7.25 -4.98 -15.39
CA PHE A 279 7.05 -5.62 -14.08
C PHE A 279 8.45 -5.89 -13.52
N SER A 280 8.68 -5.60 -12.24
CA SER A 280 9.79 -6.28 -11.59
C SER A 280 9.51 -7.78 -11.65
N ASN A 281 10.53 -8.63 -11.70
CA ASN A 281 10.29 -10.08 -11.67
C ASN A 281 9.46 -10.49 -10.44
N SER A 282 9.49 -9.71 -9.35
CA SER A 282 8.59 -9.88 -8.20
C SER A 282 7.12 -9.54 -8.46
N ASP A 283 6.80 -8.61 -9.38
CA ASP A 283 5.42 -8.15 -9.61
C ASP A 283 4.58 -9.17 -10.40
N ILE A 284 5.20 -10.04 -11.21
CA ILE A 284 4.47 -11.14 -11.88
C ILE A 284 3.90 -12.16 -10.87
N PHE A 285 4.49 -12.24 -9.68
CA PHE A 285 4.00 -13.08 -8.59
C PHE A 285 2.90 -12.41 -7.75
N THR A 286 2.49 -11.20 -8.14
CA THR A 286 1.36 -10.49 -7.55
C THR A 286 0.16 -10.56 -8.50
N ASP A 287 -1.03 -10.33 -7.96
CA ASP A 287 -2.25 -10.38 -8.76
C ASP A 287 -2.32 -9.30 -9.85
N GLU A 288 -1.48 -8.27 -9.80
CA GLU A 288 -1.50 -7.21 -10.78
C GLU A 288 -1.28 -7.73 -12.21
N ALA A 289 -0.50 -8.81 -12.37
CA ALA A 289 -0.28 -9.42 -13.68
C ALA A 289 -1.52 -10.18 -14.18
N SER A 290 -2.25 -10.89 -13.32
CA SER A 290 -3.46 -11.60 -13.72
C SER A 290 -4.63 -10.66 -13.98
N LEU A 291 -4.69 -9.52 -13.29
CA LEU A 291 -5.79 -8.57 -13.44
C LEU A 291 -5.65 -7.64 -14.65
N MET A 292 -4.53 -7.66 -15.38
CA MET A 292 -4.25 -6.66 -16.41
C MET A 292 -5.08 -6.80 -17.70
N ALA A 293 -5.62 -7.98 -17.98
CA ALA A 293 -6.28 -8.31 -19.24
C ALA A 293 -7.51 -9.19 -19.02
N ASP A 294 -8.48 -9.09 -19.94
CA ASP A 294 -9.75 -9.84 -19.91
C ASP A 294 -10.22 -10.13 -21.34
N VAL A 295 -10.85 -11.29 -21.57
CA VAL A 295 -11.30 -11.69 -22.91
C VAL A 295 -12.77 -11.33 -23.10
N SER A 296 -13.10 -10.76 -24.25
CA SER A 296 -14.49 -10.47 -24.64
C SER A 296 -15.34 -11.76 -24.67
N PRO A 297 -16.64 -11.70 -24.33
CA PRO A 297 -17.49 -12.91 -24.29
C PRO A 297 -17.62 -13.66 -25.62
N ASP A 298 -17.36 -12.99 -26.75
CA ASP A 298 -17.35 -13.60 -28.08
C ASP A 298 -15.95 -14.08 -28.52
N GLY A 299 -14.92 -13.81 -27.73
CA GLY A 299 -13.53 -14.21 -27.97
C GLY A 299 -12.83 -13.43 -29.08
N GLN A 300 -13.42 -12.34 -29.60
CA GLN A 300 -12.84 -11.60 -30.72
C GLN A 300 -11.81 -10.56 -30.32
N LEU A 301 -11.86 -10.10 -29.06
CA LEU A 301 -10.97 -9.08 -28.51
C LEU A 301 -10.50 -9.46 -27.10
N ILE A 302 -9.29 -9.06 -26.78
CA ILE A 302 -8.75 -9.01 -25.42
C ILE A 302 -8.63 -7.53 -25.06
N VAL A 303 -9.19 -7.12 -23.94
CA VAL A 303 -8.93 -5.79 -23.37
C VAL A 303 -7.78 -5.90 -22.38
N PHE A 304 -6.87 -4.92 -22.35
CA PHE A 304 -5.76 -4.93 -21.41
C PHE A 304 -5.24 -3.52 -21.11
N SER A 305 -4.57 -3.34 -19.97
CA SER A 305 -3.89 -2.09 -19.62
C SER A 305 -2.39 -2.16 -19.92
N ASP A 306 -1.81 -1.13 -20.52
CA ASP A 306 -0.37 -1.04 -20.80
C ASP A 306 0.13 0.41 -20.67
N SER A 307 1.40 0.60 -20.37
CA SER A 307 2.03 1.92 -20.20
C SER A 307 2.75 2.40 -21.47
N GLU A 308 2.35 1.89 -22.65
CA GLU A 308 2.95 2.28 -23.94
C GLU A 308 2.57 3.71 -24.37
N GLY A 309 1.49 4.24 -23.81
CA GLY A 309 0.94 5.55 -24.14
C GLY A 309 1.90 6.73 -23.87
N PRO A 310 1.60 7.92 -24.42
CA PRO A 310 2.43 9.12 -24.28
C PRO A 310 2.49 9.69 -22.85
N ASN A 311 1.79 9.07 -21.90
CA ASN A 311 1.49 9.62 -20.57
C ASN A 311 2.59 9.35 -19.53
N ASN A 312 3.87 9.46 -19.91
CA ASN A 312 5.02 9.35 -19.00
C ASN A 312 5.01 8.11 -18.07
N GLY A 313 4.50 6.97 -18.55
CA GLY A 313 4.46 5.71 -17.79
C GLY A 313 3.13 5.38 -17.08
N GLN A 314 2.11 6.25 -17.19
CA GLN A 314 0.74 5.91 -16.78
C GLN A 314 0.10 4.93 -17.76
N ARG A 315 -0.81 4.07 -17.28
CA ARG A 315 -1.48 3.07 -18.13
C ARG A 315 -2.66 3.67 -18.89
N ASP A 316 -2.78 3.24 -20.14
CA ASP A 316 -3.96 3.40 -20.98
C ASP A 316 -4.63 2.03 -21.21
N ILE A 317 -5.89 2.02 -21.67
CA ILE A 317 -6.61 0.77 -21.99
C ILE A 317 -6.51 0.50 -23.49
N TYR A 318 -6.11 -0.72 -23.84
CA TYR A 318 -5.94 -1.22 -25.20
C TYR A 318 -6.86 -2.41 -25.46
N THR A 319 -7.08 -2.68 -26.74
CA THR A 319 -7.64 -3.94 -27.22
C THR A 319 -6.69 -4.62 -28.19
N ILE A 320 -6.66 -5.94 -28.20
CA ILE A 320 -5.93 -6.74 -29.18
C ILE A 320 -6.78 -7.91 -29.68
N SER A 321 -6.71 -8.18 -30.97
CA SER A 321 -7.31 -9.38 -31.55
C SER A 321 -6.47 -10.63 -31.18
N PRO A 322 -7.08 -11.66 -30.57
CA PRO A 322 -6.39 -12.91 -30.29
C PRO A 322 -6.19 -13.74 -31.56
N THR A 323 -6.63 -13.31 -32.74
CA THR A 323 -6.39 -14.07 -34.00
C THR A 323 -5.19 -13.53 -34.75
N ASP A 324 -5.12 -12.23 -34.99
CA ASP A 324 -4.10 -11.61 -35.83
C ASP A 324 -3.13 -10.68 -35.07
N GLY A 325 -3.34 -10.46 -33.77
CA GLY A 325 -2.48 -9.61 -32.95
C GLY A 325 -2.66 -8.12 -33.18
N THR A 326 -3.75 -7.69 -33.85
CA THR A 326 -4.02 -6.26 -34.10
C THR A 326 -4.28 -5.52 -32.80
N LYS A 327 -3.29 -4.77 -32.29
CA LYS A 327 -3.36 -3.90 -31.11
C LYS A 327 -3.93 -2.53 -31.47
N ARG A 328 -4.83 -2.00 -30.64
CA ARG A 328 -5.40 -0.64 -30.73
C ARG A 328 -5.53 -0.03 -29.35
N ILE A 329 -5.37 1.29 -29.27
CA ILE A 329 -5.73 2.04 -28.06
C ILE A 329 -7.25 2.20 -28.01
N LEU A 330 -7.86 1.80 -26.91
CA LEU A 330 -9.31 1.88 -26.70
C LEU A 330 -9.66 3.12 -25.89
N ILE A 331 -8.91 3.37 -24.82
CA ILE A 331 -9.10 4.53 -23.95
C ILE A 331 -7.74 5.14 -23.67
N GLN A 332 -7.62 6.44 -23.96
CA GLN A 332 -6.42 7.22 -23.72
C GLN A 332 -6.73 8.34 -22.73
N HIS A 333 -5.99 8.40 -21.62
CA HIS A 333 -6.14 9.47 -20.65
C HIS A 333 -4.83 9.74 -19.89
N PRO A 334 -4.50 10.99 -19.52
CA PRO A 334 -3.34 11.31 -18.65
C PRO A 334 -3.37 10.67 -17.25
N ALA A 335 -4.46 9.98 -16.91
CA ALA A 335 -4.63 9.28 -15.64
C ALA A 335 -4.08 7.87 -15.77
N ASP A 336 -3.93 7.18 -14.65
CA ASP A 336 -3.60 5.75 -14.68
C ASP A 336 -4.89 4.95 -14.78
N ASP A 337 -5.11 4.27 -15.92
CA ASP A 337 -6.27 3.42 -16.19
C ASP A 337 -5.86 1.94 -16.13
N ARG A 338 -6.51 1.14 -15.28
CA ARG A 338 -6.09 -0.26 -15.01
C ARG A 338 -7.24 -1.24 -14.83
N GLU A 339 -6.89 -2.53 -14.84
CA GLU A 339 -7.77 -3.66 -14.52
C GLU A 339 -9.08 -3.68 -15.33
N PRO A 340 -9.03 -3.60 -16.67
CA PRO A 340 -10.23 -3.59 -17.48
C PRO A 340 -10.97 -4.94 -17.43
N ARG A 341 -12.30 -4.90 -17.35
CA ARG A 341 -13.19 -6.07 -17.39
C ARG A 341 -14.32 -5.87 -18.38
N TRP A 342 -14.57 -6.88 -19.21
CA TRP A 342 -15.73 -6.93 -20.09
C TRP A 342 -17.00 -7.23 -19.30
N SER A 343 -18.10 -6.62 -19.72
CA SER A 343 -19.41 -7.08 -19.29
C SER A 343 -19.73 -8.44 -19.93
N PRO A 344 -20.49 -9.32 -19.26
CA PRO A 344 -20.83 -10.65 -19.78
C PRO A 344 -21.60 -10.65 -21.10
N ASP A 345 -22.20 -9.52 -21.47
CA ASP A 345 -22.92 -9.31 -22.74
C ASP A 345 -22.05 -8.67 -23.83
N GLY A 346 -20.79 -8.32 -23.53
CA GLY A 346 -19.82 -7.71 -24.45
C GLY A 346 -20.13 -6.25 -24.80
N ARG A 347 -21.12 -5.62 -24.14
CA ARG A 347 -21.59 -4.27 -24.49
C ARG A 347 -20.87 -3.16 -23.72
N ASN A 348 -20.12 -3.49 -22.70
CA ASN A 348 -19.44 -2.51 -21.85
C ASN A 348 -18.10 -3.03 -21.38
N ILE A 349 -17.21 -2.10 -21.06
CA ILE A 349 -15.99 -2.35 -20.30
C ILE A 349 -16.02 -1.49 -19.05
N VAL A 350 -15.63 -2.05 -17.91
CA VAL A 350 -15.31 -1.30 -16.70
C VAL A 350 -13.83 -1.35 -16.42
N PHE A 351 -13.31 -0.33 -15.75
CA PHE A 351 -11.90 -0.22 -15.42
C PHE A 351 -11.72 0.71 -14.20
N MET A 352 -10.58 0.57 -13.54
CA MET A 352 -10.16 1.45 -12.46
C MET A 352 -9.43 2.66 -13.02
N SER A 353 -9.75 3.85 -12.52
CA SER A 353 -9.06 5.06 -12.94
C SER A 353 -8.94 6.10 -11.84
N ASN A 354 -7.80 6.79 -11.79
CA ASN A 354 -7.54 7.91 -10.89
C ASN A 354 -7.75 9.30 -11.53
N ARG A 355 -8.52 9.38 -12.63
CA ARG A 355 -8.89 10.63 -13.33
C ARG A 355 -9.33 11.77 -12.42
N HIS A 356 -10.01 11.45 -11.32
CA HIS A 356 -10.49 12.41 -10.33
C HIS A 356 -9.61 12.44 -9.06
N GLY A 357 -8.31 12.16 -9.19
CA GLY A 357 -7.31 12.25 -8.10
C GLY A 357 -7.40 11.17 -7.03
N SER A 358 -8.44 10.33 -7.06
CA SER A 358 -8.58 9.09 -6.28
C SER A 358 -9.05 7.98 -7.20
N TRP A 359 -8.77 6.72 -6.85
CA TRP A 359 -9.25 5.59 -7.65
C TRP A 359 -10.77 5.47 -7.55
N ALA A 360 -11.39 5.37 -8.72
CA ALA A 360 -12.81 5.13 -8.89
C ALA A 360 -13.03 4.05 -9.95
N LEU A 361 -14.22 3.44 -9.93
CA LEU A 361 -14.71 2.54 -10.96
C LEU A 361 -15.32 3.36 -12.09
N TRP A 362 -14.86 3.11 -13.31
CA TRP A 362 -15.35 3.75 -14.53
C TRP A 362 -15.92 2.71 -15.48
N GLY A 363 -16.84 3.13 -16.34
CA GLY A 363 -17.43 2.32 -17.39
C GLY A 363 -17.38 3.01 -18.74
N VAL A 364 -17.39 2.24 -19.81
CA VAL A 364 -17.57 2.72 -21.18
C VAL A 364 -18.43 1.73 -21.96
N ALA A 365 -19.38 2.23 -22.74
CA ALA A 365 -20.15 1.40 -23.64
C ALA A 365 -19.32 1.04 -24.87
N ILE A 366 -19.49 -0.17 -25.40
CA ILE A 366 -18.78 -0.70 -26.56
C ILE A 366 -19.78 -1.06 -27.66
N ARG A 367 -19.43 -0.75 -28.90
CA ARG A 367 -20.14 -1.17 -30.11
C ARG A 367 -19.13 -1.51 -31.18
N ASP A 368 -19.27 -2.69 -31.79
CA ASP A 368 -18.38 -3.16 -32.86
C ASP A 368 -16.88 -3.14 -32.48
N GLY A 369 -16.58 -3.43 -31.20
CA GLY A 369 -15.22 -3.45 -30.66
C GLY A 369 -14.64 -2.07 -30.34
N GLU A 370 -15.40 -0.99 -30.51
CA GLU A 370 -14.94 0.39 -30.30
C GLU A 370 -15.79 1.12 -29.24
N PRO A 371 -15.28 2.18 -28.59
CA PRO A 371 -16.04 2.96 -27.61
C PRO A 371 -17.25 3.65 -28.24
N ASN A 372 -18.42 3.43 -27.67
CA ASN A 372 -19.68 4.05 -28.05
C ASN A 372 -20.09 5.12 -27.03
N GLY A 373 -19.26 6.15 -26.91
CA GLY A 373 -19.42 7.23 -25.94
C GLY A 373 -18.12 7.50 -25.17
N LEU A 374 -18.18 8.45 -24.24
CA LEU A 374 -17.08 8.70 -23.32
C LEU A 374 -17.16 7.76 -22.11
N PRO A 375 -16.02 7.43 -21.47
CA PRO A 375 -16.04 6.80 -20.18
C PRO A 375 -16.74 7.67 -19.12
N PHE A 376 -17.54 7.02 -18.27
CA PHE A 376 -18.29 7.65 -17.18
C PHE A 376 -17.94 6.98 -15.86
N MET A 377 -18.03 7.73 -14.76
CA MET A 377 -17.77 7.19 -13.44
C MET A 377 -18.99 6.41 -12.94
N ILE A 378 -18.75 5.22 -12.40
CA ILE A 378 -19.77 4.35 -11.82
C ILE A 378 -19.78 4.48 -10.29
N LEU A 379 -18.61 4.43 -9.66
CA LEU A 379 -18.48 4.39 -8.20
C LEU A 379 -17.16 5.01 -7.73
N GLU A 380 -17.24 5.95 -6.79
CA GLU A 380 -16.09 6.54 -6.10
C GLU A 380 -15.58 5.68 -4.93
N GLY A 381 -14.42 6.03 -4.37
CA GLY A 381 -13.92 5.42 -3.12
C GLY A 381 -13.26 4.05 -3.28
N MET A 382 -12.76 3.73 -4.47
CA MET A 382 -12.22 2.41 -4.82
C MET A 382 -10.69 2.32 -4.63
N GLN A 383 -10.14 3.02 -3.62
CA GLN A 383 -8.69 3.22 -3.42
C GLN A 383 -7.89 1.92 -3.20
N ASP A 384 -8.46 0.99 -2.43
CA ASP A 384 -7.83 -0.28 -2.04
C ASP A 384 -8.62 -1.48 -2.59
N THR A 385 -9.21 -1.31 -3.79
CA THR A 385 -10.07 -2.30 -4.41
C THR A 385 -9.53 -2.72 -5.76
N ASP A 386 -9.53 -4.03 -5.99
CA ASP A 386 -9.19 -4.64 -7.27
C ASP A 386 -10.46 -5.22 -7.93
N LEU A 387 -10.49 -5.20 -9.27
CA LEU A 387 -11.59 -5.77 -10.05
C LEU A 387 -11.29 -7.23 -10.37
N ALA A 388 -11.99 -8.17 -9.72
CA ALA A 388 -11.71 -9.59 -9.91
C ALA A 388 -12.32 -10.11 -11.23
N SER A 389 -13.63 -10.28 -11.28
CA SER A 389 -14.36 -10.88 -12.42
C SER A 389 -15.73 -10.27 -12.56
N TRP A 390 -16.23 -10.13 -13.79
CA TRP A 390 -17.59 -9.68 -14.05
C TRP A 390 -18.46 -10.85 -14.50
N THR A 391 -19.39 -11.26 -13.65
CA THR A 391 -20.35 -12.33 -13.95
C THR A 391 -21.69 -11.74 -14.39
N LYS A 392 -22.60 -12.60 -14.85
CA LYS A 392 -23.98 -12.19 -15.22
C LYS A 392 -24.72 -11.50 -14.08
N ASP A 393 -24.37 -11.81 -12.83
CA ASP A 393 -25.02 -11.28 -11.65
C ASP A 393 -24.40 -9.97 -11.15
N GLY A 394 -23.17 -9.63 -11.58
CA GLY A 394 -22.49 -8.41 -11.17
C GLY A 394 -20.96 -8.48 -11.26
N LEU A 395 -20.32 -7.36 -10.96
CA LEU A 395 -18.87 -7.24 -10.88
C LEU A 395 -18.40 -7.64 -9.48
N CYS A 396 -17.57 -8.66 -9.39
CA CYS A 396 -16.85 -9.02 -8.18
C CYS A 396 -15.68 -8.05 -7.98
N SER A 397 -15.72 -7.26 -6.93
CA SER A 397 -14.60 -6.47 -6.44
C SER A 397 -14.03 -7.09 -5.17
N ARG A 398 -12.75 -6.85 -4.90
CA ARG A 398 -12.09 -7.37 -3.70
C ARG A 398 -11.16 -6.34 -3.08
N THR A 399 -11.02 -6.41 -1.77
CA THR A 399 -10.10 -5.61 -0.98
C THR A 399 -9.26 -6.53 -0.13
N MET A 400 -7.95 -6.44 -0.28
CA MET A 400 -6.99 -7.10 0.59
C MET A 400 -6.14 -6.04 1.26
N ALA A 401 -6.39 -5.82 2.55
CA ALA A 401 -5.74 -4.75 3.30
C ALA A 401 -5.05 -5.33 4.53
N ILE A 402 -3.79 -4.96 4.70
CA ILE A 402 -3.15 -5.03 6.00
C ILE A 402 -3.65 -3.82 6.80
N ILE A 403 -4.33 -4.07 7.90
CA ILE A 403 -4.81 -3.02 8.78
C ILE A 403 -3.86 -2.96 9.99
N ASN A 404 -3.43 -1.75 10.31
CA ASN A 404 -2.78 -1.44 11.56
C ASN A 404 -3.69 -0.53 12.37
N GLU A 405 -4.04 -0.99 13.57
CA GLU A 405 -4.95 -0.30 14.47
C GLU A 405 -4.31 -0.15 15.83
N ILE A 406 -4.63 0.94 16.50
CA ILE A 406 -4.28 1.18 17.89
C ILE A 406 -5.48 0.82 18.76
N TYR A 407 -5.23 0.04 19.79
CA TYR A 407 -6.20 -0.36 20.80
C TYR A 407 -5.83 0.30 22.13
N LEU A 408 -6.87 0.68 22.88
CA LEU A 408 -6.78 1.15 24.25
C LEU A 408 -7.35 0.06 25.17
N LEU A 409 -6.56 -0.36 26.14
CA LEU A 409 -6.92 -1.37 27.12
C LEU A 409 -6.94 -0.74 28.51
N LYS A 410 -8.08 -0.81 29.19
CA LYS A 410 -8.17 -0.36 30.58
C LYS A 410 -7.51 -1.36 31.51
N PHE A 411 -6.75 -0.82 32.46
CA PHE A 411 -6.01 -1.59 33.45
C PHE A 411 -6.26 -0.98 34.82
N ASP A 412 -6.53 -1.83 35.81
CA ASP A 412 -6.62 -1.40 37.20
C ASP A 412 -5.27 -1.65 37.89
N PRO A 413 -4.50 -0.60 38.23
CA PRO A 413 -3.19 -0.76 38.87
C PRO A 413 -3.28 -1.33 40.28
N GLN A 414 -4.43 -1.26 40.95
CA GLN A 414 -4.59 -1.83 42.30
C GLN A 414 -4.78 -3.34 42.24
N THR A 415 -5.71 -3.81 41.40
CA THR A 415 -6.01 -5.24 41.27
C THR A 415 -5.08 -5.95 40.29
N LYS A 416 -4.30 -5.19 39.52
CA LYS A 416 -3.35 -5.65 38.49
C LYS A 416 -4.04 -6.45 37.38
N LYS A 417 -5.25 -6.04 37.02
CA LYS A 417 -6.09 -6.74 36.06
C LYS A 417 -6.58 -5.80 34.98
N VAL A 418 -6.76 -6.36 33.79
CA VAL A 418 -7.47 -5.69 32.71
C VAL A 418 -8.93 -5.49 33.10
N VAL A 419 -9.50 -4.37 32.66
CA VAL A 419 -10.91 -4.01 32.89
C VAL A 419 -11.60 -3.98 31.53
N GLY A 420 -12.50 -4.94 31.30
CA GLY A 420 -13.21 -5.05 30.02
C GLY A 420 -12.33 -5.56 28.87
N LYS A 421 -12.77 -5.30 27.64
CA LYS A 421 -12.09 -5.70 26.39
C LYS A 421 -11.28 -4.51 25.82
N PRO A 422 -10.22 -4.77 25.03
CA PRO A 422 -9.58 -3.72 24.24
C PRO A 422 -10.58 -3.00 23.34
N GLU A 423 -10.44 -1.68 23.22
CA GLU A 423 -11.26 -0.83 22.35
C GLU A 423 -10.40 -0.19 21.27
N ILE A 424 -10.88 -0.17 20.02
CA ILE A 424 -10.18 0.49 18.93
C ILE A 424 -10.17 2.00 19.21
N MET A 425 -9.00 2.62 19.09
CA MET A 425 -8.89 4.06 19.08
C MET A 425 -9.41 4.59 17.73
N GLU A 426 -10.64 5.11 17.72
CA GLU A 426 -11.19 5.74 16.51
C GLU A 426 -10.28 6.89 16.05
N SER A 427 -9.74 6.79 14.82
CA SER A 427 -9.09 7.90 14.14
C SER A 427 -10.02 8.47 13.08
N GLN A 428 -10.08 9.80 12.98
CA GLN A 428 -10.78 10.47 11.87
C GLN A 428 -10.00 10.36 10.55
N ASP A 429 -8.76 9.85 10.62
CA ASP A 429 -7.81 9.79 9.53
C ASP A 429 -7.79 8.39 8.88
N TYR A 430 -7.88 8.34 7.55
CA TYR A 430 -7.72 7.13 6.76
C TYR A 430 -6.23 6.75 6.65
N GLY A 431 -5.85 5.55 7.09
CA GLY A 431 -4.48 5.04 6.99
C GLY A 431 -4.14 4.00 8.06
N LYS A 432 -2.93 3.42 7.95
CA LYS A 432 -2.39 2.48 8.95
C LYS A 432 -1.90 3.25 10.17
N SER A 433 -2.40 2.92 11.36
CA SER A 433 -2.01 3.57 12.62
C SER A 433 -1.20 2.63 13.52
N PHE A 434 -0.02 3.06 13.96
CA PHE A 434 0.93 2.21 14.69
C PHE A 434 1.91 3.06 15.52
N PHE A 435 2.68 2.45 16.41
CA PHE A 435 3.57 3.14 17.36
C PHE A 435 2.92 4.16 18.32
N PRO A 436 1.86 3.80 19.07
CA PRO A 436 1.29 4.70 20.08
C PRO A 436 2.28 5.05 21.20
N GLN A 437 2.31 6.31 21.64
CA GLN A 437 3.03 6.77 22.83
C GLN A 437 2.28 7.87 23.58
N TRP A 438 2.16 7.71 24.89
CA TRP A 438 1.56 8.73 25.74
C TRP A 438 2.54 9.88 25.97
N SER A 439 2.02 11.10 26.00
CA SER A 439 2.79 12.22 26.56
C SER A 439 2.99 12.00 28.07
N PRO A 440 4.12 12.45 28.65
CA PRO A 440 4.40 12.28 30.08
C PRO A 440 3.32 12.87 31.00
N ASP A 441 2.60 13.91 30.53
CA ASP A 441 1.50 14.54 31.25
C ASP A 441 0.12 13.90 30.97
N GLY A 442 0.06 12.90 30.08
CA GLY A 442 -1.14 12.16 29.74
C GLY A 442 -2.18 12.95 28.92
N LYS A 443 -1.85 14.16 28.46
CA LYS A 443 -2.76 14.99 27.65
C LYS A 443 -2.86 14.54 26.21
N TYR A 444 -1.85 13.85 25.71
CA TYR A 444 -1.76 13.46 24.31
C TYR A 444 -1.39 11.98 24.16
N LEU A 445 -1.93 11.39 23.09
CA LEU A 445 -1.46 10.12 22.55
C LEU A 445 -0.96 10.39 21.13
N SER A 446 0.33 10.16 20.89
CA SER A 446 0.92 10.30 19.57
C SER A 446 1.07 8.94 18.89
N TYR A 447 0.90 8.90 17.57
CA TYR A 447 1.05 7.67 16.76
C TYR A 447 1.55 7.99 15.35
N ARG A 448 2.15 7.00 14.68
CA ARG A 448 2.45 7.09 13.24
C ARG A 448 1.21 6.75 12.43
N SER A 449 1.03 7.47 11.33
CA SER A 449 0.00 7.20 10.33
C SER A 449 0.56 7.28 8.91
N THR A 450 0.07 6.40 8.03
CA THR A 450 0.32 6.47 6.58
C THR A 450 -0.66 7.39 5.83
N LEU A 451 -1.22 8.39 6.52
CA LEU A 451 -2.11 9.38 5.92
C LEU A 451 -1.42 10.04 4.71
N GLY A 452 -2.08 10.05 3.55
CA GLY A 452 -1.54 10.64 2.31
C GLY A 452 -0.61 9.73 1.50
N GLY A 453 -0.65 8.40 1.72
CA GLY A 453 0.03 7.40 0.91
C GLY A 453 1.09 6.59 1.67
N SER A 454 1.48 5.43 1.11
CA SER A 454 2.41 4.47 1.75
C SER A 454 3.82 5.04 2.01
N GLN A 455 4.19 6.13 1.35
CA GLN A 455 5.47 6.82 1.54
C GLN A 455 5.42 7.97 2.56
N SER A 456 4.21 8.37 3.00
CA SER A 456 4.00 9.48 3.93
C SER A 456 3.88 8.93 5.35
N LEU A 457 4.98 8.90 6.11
CA LEU A 457 4.95 8.61 7.55
C LEU A 457 4.71 9.90 8.33
N ASN A 458 3.46 10.20 8.64
CA ASN A 458 3.09 11.35 9.48
C ASN A 458 3.01 10.94 10.94
N ILE A 459 3.19 11.91 11.83
CA ILE A 459 2.99 11.72 13.27
C ILE A 459 1.75 12.47 13.65
N LEU A 460 0.76 11.75 14.14
CA LEU A 460 -0.48 12.32 14.61
C LEU A 460 -0.41 12.46 16.11
N VAL A 461 -0.90 13.59 16.62
CA VAL A 461 -1.03 13.86 18.05
C VAL A 461 -2.51 14.03 18.35
N LYS A 462 -3.06 13.16 19.19
CA LYS A 462 -4.48 13.15 19.56
C LYS A 462 -4.66 13.58 21.02
N PRO A 463 -5.47 14.62 21.29
CA PRO A 463 -5.85 14.99 22.66
C PRO A 463 -6.65 13.88 23.36
N THR A 464 -6.32 13.60 24.61
CA THR A 464 -6.91 12.47 25.37
C THR A 464 -8.28 12.80 25.96
N ASN A 465 -8.59 14.09 26.08
CA ASN A 465 -9.91 14.61 26.45
C ASN A 465 -10.90 14.70 25.26
N GLY A 466 -10.50 14.25 24.07
CA GLY A 466 -11.27 14.36 22.84
C GLY A 466 -10.94 15.65 22.07
N GLY A 467 -11.21 15.62 20.77
CA GLY A 467 -10.82 16.66 19.82
C GLY A 467 -10.23 16.06 18.54
N GLU A 468 -9.97 16.92 17.55
CA GLU A 468 -9.35 16.51 16.29
C GLU A 468 -7.87 16.15 16.50
N SER A 469 -7.42 15.13 15.78
CA SER A 469 -6.00 14.80 15.68
C SER A 469 -5.26 15.88 14.89
N ARG A 470 -4.03 16.19 15.28
CA ARG A 470 -3.17 17.11 14.54
C ARG A 470 -2.05 16.34 13.86
N SER A 471 -1.80 16.66 12.60
CA SER A 471 -0.68 16.09 11.85
C SER A 471 0.57 16.93 12.01
N CYS A 472 1.59 16.31 12.56
CA CYS A 472 2.94 16.83 12.66
C CYS A 472 3.78 16.27 11.51
N LYS A 473 4.26 17.16 10.64
CA LYS A 473 5.10 16.80 9.50
C LYS A 473 6.57 16.93 9.88
N TYR A 474 7.41 16.04 9.36
CA TYR A 474 8.87 16.13 9.51
C TYR A 474 9.56 15.90 8.16
N ASP A 475 10.70 16.55 7.91
CA ASP A 475 11.43 16.43 6.64
C ASP A 475 12.08 15.03 6.53
N TYR A 476 11.74 14.31 5.47
CA TYR A 476 12.13 12.92 5.19
C TYR A 476 13.51 12.80 4.53
N LYS A 477 14.24 13.90 4.30
CA LYS A 477 15.50 13.90 3.53
C LYS A 477 16.62 13.02 4.11
N VAL A 478 16.47 12.45 5.30
CA VAL A 478 17.51 11.66 5.96
C VAL A 478 16.94 10.40 6.63
N ARG A 479 17.74 9.32 6.64
CA ARG A 479 17.37 8.02 7.20
C ARG A 479 17.12 8.16 8.70
N PRO A 480 15.89 7.92 9.21
CA PRO A 480 15.66 7.93 10.65
C PRO A 480 16.53 6.86 11.28
N VAL A 481 17.22 7.24 12.36
CA VAL A 481 17.93 6.30 13.22
C VAL A 481 16.89 5.36 13.82
N ALA A 482 17.17 4.06 13.80
CA ALA A 482 16.18 3.07 14.21
C ALA A 482 15.78 3.31 15.67
N GLY A 483 14.52 3.61 15.89
CA GLY A 483 13.98 4.08 17.16
C GLY A 483 12.76 4.90 16.84
N ALA A 484 11.62 4.59 17.45
CA ALA A 484 10.45 5.43 17.27
C ALA A 484 10.79 6.85 17.75
N TYR A 485 10.02 7.83 17.30
CA TYR A 485 10.06 9.13 17.96
C TYR A 485 9.71 8.95 19.43
N GLN A 486 10.14 9.87 20.28
CA GLN A 486 9.80 9.82 21.70
C GLN A 486 9.47 11.19 22.24
N TRP A 487 8.46 11.24 23.09
CA TRP A 487 8.26 12.41 23.95
C TRP A 487 9.51 12.67 24.78
N LEU A 488 9.91 13.94 24.87
CA LEU A 488 10.89 14.35 25.87
C LEU A 488 10.33 14.12 27.28
N PRO A 489 11.17 13.81 28.29
CA PRO A 489 10.70 13.49 29.64
C PRO A 489 9.85 14.59 30.30
N ASP A 490 10.12 15.85 29.95
CA ASP A 490 9.39 17.01 30.47
C ASP A 490 8.07 17.29 29.71
N GLY A 491 7.80 16.55 28.63
CA GLY A 491 6.63 16.74 27.77
C GLY A 491 6.71 17.97 26.87
N SER A 492 7.86 18.64 26.74
CA SER A 492 7.98 19.87 25.94
C SER A 492 7.81 19.63 24.44
N GLY A 493 7.90 18.38 23.99
CA GLY A 493 7.60 17.98 22.63
C GLY A 493 8.08 16.58 22.29
N ILE A 494 8.07 16.26 21.00
CA ILE A 494 8.48 14.96 20.49
C ILE A 494 9.87 15.09 19.87
N GLY A 495 10.83 14.37 20.43
CA GLY A 495 12.23 14.36 20.00
C GLY A 495 12.55 13.23 19.03
N PHE A 496 13.41 13.54 18.07
CA PHE A 496 13.93 12.61 17.06
C PHE A 496 15.41 12.83 16.89
N VAL A 497 16.16 11.75 16.81
CA VAL A 497 17.56 11.76 16.42
C VAL A 497 17.69 11.05 15.09
N TYR A 498 18.50 11.57 14.18
CA TYR A 498 18.82 10.89 12.92
C TYR A 498 20.27 11.19 12.51
N SER A 499 20.79 10.41 11.56
CA SER A 499 22.15 10.59 11.04
C SER A 499 22.20 10.68 9.52
N ASP A 500 23.02 11.56 8.97
CA ASP A 500 23.27 11.64 7.53
C ASP A 500 24.24 10.54 7.04
N LYS A 501 24.55 10.54 5.74
CA LYS A 501 25.44 9.55 5.11
C LYS A 501 26.89 9.68 5.59
N GLU A 502 27.24 10.86 6.10
CA GLU A 502 28.52 11.22 6.68
C GLU A 502 28.58 10.93 8.19
N ASN A 503 27.53 10.33 8.76
CA ASN A 503 27.35 10.03 10.18
C ASN A 503 27.25 11.27 11.11
N ASN A 504 26.93 12.45 10.60
CA ASN A 504 26.59 13.57 11.48
C ASN A 504 25.24 13.32 12.14
N ILE A 505 25.12 13.68 13.42
CA ILE A 505 23.89 13.50 14.19
C ILE A 505 23.09 14.80 14.19
N TYR A 506 21.78 14.66 13.99
CA TYR A 506 20.82 15.75 14.07
C TYR A 506 19.74 15.42 15.08
N PHE A 507 19.23 16.46 15.71
CA PHE A 507 18.10 16.42 16.60
C PHE A 507 16.99 17.33 16.08
N SER A 508 15.82 16.74 15.88
CA SER A 508 14.59 17.47 15.62
C SER A 508 13.71 17.45 16.87
N LEU A 509 13.27 18.62 17.29
CA LEU A 509 12.20 18.78 18.25
C LEU A 509 10.94 19.20 17.51
N LEU A 510 9.91 18.38 17.65
CA LEU A 510 8.59 18.62 17.11
C LEU A 510 7.69 19.18 18.21
N ASP A 511 7.07 20.32 17.93
CA ASP A 511 6.08 20.94 18.81
C ASP A 511 4.72 20.26 18.60
N PRO A 512 4.14 19.65 19.64
CA PRO A 512 2.87 18.93 19.55
C PRO A 512 1.65 19.85 19.39
N GLU A 513 1.77 21.13 19.73
CA GLU A 513 0.68 22.10 19.60
C GLU A 513 0.65 22.74 18.22
N THR A 514 1.81 23.16 17.70
CA THR A 514 1.92 23.84 16.40
C THR A 514 2.12 22.87 15.23
N GLY A 515 2.66 21.68 15.48
CA GLY A 515 3.03 20.70 14.46
C GLY A 515 4.31 21.07 13.70
N GLU A 516 4.99 22.15 14.08
CA GLU A 516 6.26 22.57 13.51
C GLU A 516 7.44 21.81 14.13
N SER A 517 8.46 21.55 13.33
CA SER A 517 9.71 20.94 13.79
C SER A 517 10.88 21.91 13.69
N ASN A 518 11.69 22.00 14.73
CA ASN A 518 12.98 22.67 14.70
C ASN A 518 14.12 21.64 14.76
N THR A 519 15.03 21.71 13.79
CA THR A 519 16.14 20.78 13.65
C THR A 519 17.46 21.50 13.87
N ARG A 520 18.33 20.89 14.67
CA ARG A 520 19.72 21.32 14.83
C ARG A 520 20.66 20.12 14.73
N GLN A 521 21.85 20.36 14.21
CA GLN A 521 22.94 19.40 14.35
C GLN A 521 23.38 19.34 15.82
N VAL A 522 23.71 18.14 16.29
CA VAL A 522 24.32 17.92 17.61
C VAL A 522 25.74 17.36 17.43
N PRO A 523 26.65 17.58 18.40
CA PRO A 523 28.03 17.14 18.23
C PRO A 523 28.11 15.62 18.05
N THR A 524 28.65 15.17 16.92
CA THR A 524 28.80 13.75 16.59
C THR A 524 29.70 13.01 17.58
N GLY A 525 30.78 13.68 18.03
CA GLY A 525 31.74 13.13 18.98
C GLY A 525 32.29 11.75 18.58
N ASP A 526 32.16 10.77 19.48
CA ASP A 526 32.71 9.40 19.32
C ASP A 526 31.80 8.45 18.53
N TYR A 527 30.68 8.95 18.01
CA TYR A 527 29.71 8.16 17.27
C TYR A 527 30.32 7.56 16.00
N LYS A 528 30.01 6.28 15.75
CA LYS A 528 30.31 5.55 14.52
C LYS A 528 29.08 4.75 14.14
N GLY A 529 28.67 4.86 12.87
CA GLY A 529 27.39 4.43 12.31
C GLY A 529 26.76 3.18 12.96
N GLY A 530 25.52 3.30 13.45
CA GLY A 530 24.76 2.17 14.02
C GLY A 530 23.98 2.50 15.28
N LEU A 531 23.08 3.47 15.22
CA LEU A 531 22.14 3.80 16.30
C LEU A 531 20.86 2.96 16.16
N VAL A 532 20.51 2.15 17.16
CA VAL A 532 19.18 1.53 17.27
C VAL A 532 18.62 1.69 18.68
N ASN A 533 17.28 1.70 18.83
CA ASN A 533 16.58 1.70 20.13
C ASN A 533 16.99 2.86 21.06
N LEU A 534 16.65 4.10 20.68
CA LEU A 534 16.93 5.29 21.48
C LEU A 534 15.93 5.47 22.63
N VAL A 535 16.38 5.99 23.77
CA VAL A 535 15.55 6.53 24.85
C VAL A 535 16.20 7.74 25.53
N TRP A 536 15.41 8.75 25.92
CA TRP A 536 15.93 9.95 26.59
C TRP A 536 16.43 9.67 28.01
N GLU A 537 17.52 10.33 28.40
CA GLU A 537 17.87 10.52 29.81
C GLU A 537 16.86 11.48 30.46
N GLY A 538 16.60 11.33 31.77
CA GLY A 538 15.50 12.03 32.45
C GLY A 538 15.55 13.56 32.40
N ASP A 539 16.71 14.16 32.13
CA ASP A 539 16.87 15.62 31.97
C ASP A 539 16.75 16.11 30.51
N GLY A 540 16.60 15.18 29.55
CA GLY A 540 16.53 15.48 28.12
C GLY A 540 17.85 15.95 27.48
N LYS A 541 18.97 16.00 28.22
CA LYS A 541 20.27 16.48 27.72
C LYS A 541 21.15 15.39 27.13
N ALA A 542 20.76 14.14 27.29
CA ALA A 542 21.40 12.99 26.69
C ALA A 542 20.37 11.95 26.28
N PHE A 543 20.80 11.00 25.48
CA PHE A 543 20.01 9.82 25.17
C PHE A 543 20.85 8.55 25.30
N PHE A 544 20.18 7.46 25.62
CA PHE A 544 20.73 6.12 25.56
C PHE A 544 20.33 5.48 24.24
N PHE A 545 21.21 4.69 23.66
CA PHE A 545 20.91 3.90 22.47
C PHE A 545 21.72 2.60 22.49
N VAL A 546 21.31 1.64 21.68
CA VAL A 546 22.07 0.44 21.42
C VAL A 546 23.05 0.72 20.28
N LYS A 547 24.35 0.71 20.61
CA LYS A 547 25.45 0.81 19.65
C LYS A 547 25.78 -0.58 19.13
N VAL A 548 25.88 -0.72 17.82
CA VAL A 548 26.30 -1.96 17.15
C VAL A 548 27.65 -1.71 16.49
N GLY A 549 28.69 -2.41 16.97
CA GLY A 549 30.04 -2.34 16.41
C GLY A 549 30.44 -3.63 15.70
N ASP A 550 31.65 -3.65 15.15
CA ASP A 550 32.21 -4.82 14.46
C ASP A 550 32.57 -5.95 15.45
N THR A 551 32.80 -5.58 16.71
CA THR A 551 33.14 -6.51 17.79
C THR A 551 32.10 -6.49 18.91
N ALA A 552 32.05 -7.55 19.71
CA ALA A 552 31.18 -7.61 20.89
C ALA A 552 31.50 -6.51 21.90
N GLN A 553 32.79 -6.15 22.06
CA GLN A 553 33.24 -5.08 22.97
C GLN A 553 32.83 -3.68 22.50
N GLU A 554 32.53 -3.50 21.22
CA GLU A 554 32.03 -2.25 20.64
C GLU A 554 30.50 -2.21 20.59
N THR A 555 29.84 -3.30 20.97
CA THR A 555 28.39 -3.43 20.97
C THR A 555 27.87 -3.31 22.39
N GLY A 556 26.81 -2.52 22.61
CA GLY A 556 26.27 -2.30 23.95
C GLY A 556 25.28 -1.16 24.04
N ILE A 557 24.97 -0.75 25.27
CA ILE A 557 24.14 0.43 25.54
C ILE A 557 25.07 1.60 25.83
N VAL A 558 24.90 2.69 25.08
CA VAL A 558 25.74 3.88 25.15
C VAL A 558 24.88 5.09 25.47
N ARG A 559 25.36 5.94 26.38
CA ARG A 559 24.85 7.29 26.60
C ARG A 559 25.58 8.25 25.67
N HIS A 560 24.85 9.05 24.91
CA HIS A 560 25.37 10.14 24.09
C HIS A 560 24.92 11.49 24.66
N ASP A 561 25.88 12.37 24.89
CA ASP A 561 25.65 13.71 25.44
C ASP A 561 25.36 14.74 24.33
N MET A 562 24.21 15.42 24.39
CA MET A 562 23.73 16.29 23.29
C MET A 562 24.48 17.62 23.16
N GLU A 563 25.27 18.01 24.16
CA GLU A 563 26.03 19.26 24.17
C GLU A 563 27.50 19.03 23.83
N THR A 564 28.06 17.88 24.21
CA THR A 564 29.49 17.59 24.08
C THR A 564 29.82 16.50 23.05
N GLY A 565 28.84 15.67 22.69
CA GLY A 565 29.03 14.49 21.82
C GLY A 565 29.79 13.34 22.49
N LYS A 566 30.13 13.47 23.79
CA LYS A 566 30.87 12.43 24.50
C LYS A 566 30.00 11.20 24.71
N GLU A 567 30.57 10.04 24.43
CA GLU A 567 29.89 8.75 24.64
C GLU A 567 30.41 8.03 25.89
N ARG A 568 29.49 7.39 26.61
CA ARG A 568 29.82 6.50 27.74
C ARG A 568 29.04 5.20 27.63
N PHE A 569 29.74 4.07 27.61
CA PHE A 569 29.08 2.77 27.73
C PHE A 569 28.44 2.62 29.11
N ILE A 570 27.16 2.30 29.11
CA ILE A 570 26.39 1.89 30.29
C ILE A 570 26.47 0.38 30.45
N PHE A 571 26.46 -0.33 29.33
CA PHE A 571 26.55 -1.79 29.27
C PHE A 571 27.34 -2.19 28.03
N VAL A 572 28.24 -3.15 28.15
CA VAL A 572 29.02 -3.71 27.04
C VAL A 572 28.61 -5.17 26.86
N ASN A 573 28.37 -5.57 25.62
CA ASN A 573 27.95 -6.93 25.30
C ASN A 573 29.09 -7.94 25.51
N GLN A 574 28.76 -9.16 25.92
CA GLN A 574 29.75 -10.24 25.99
C GLN A 574 29.85 -10.98 24.64
N PRO A 575 30.97 -11.65 24.32
CA PRO A 575 31.17 -12.34 23.05
C PRO A 575 30.11 -13.39 22.69
N ASP A 576 29.56 -14.07 23.71
CA ASP A 576 28.55 -15.12 23.53
C ASP A 576 27.10 -14.60 23.58
N ASP A 577 26.92 -13.29 23.80
CA ASP A 577 25.61 -12.68 23.91
C ASP A 577 25.04 -12.34 22.52
N SER A 578 23.91 -12.95 22.18
CA SER A 578 23.04 -12.40 21.14
C SER A 578 22.24 -11.24 21.71
N LEU A 579 22.72 -10.00 21.56
CA LEU A 579 21.82 -8.86 21.61
C LEU A 579 20.84 -9.05 20.46
N ILE A 580 19.63 -9.49 20.78
CA ILE A 580 18.58 -9.57 19.78
C ILE A 580 18.17 -8.13 19.51
N TYR A 581 18.55 -7.67 18.32
CA TYR A 581 18.24 -6.36 17.76
C TYR A 581 16.76 -6.23 17.37
N SER A 582 15.86 -6.72 18.22
CA SER A 582 14.45 -6.46 18.02
C SER A 582 14.25 -4.94 18.09
N TRP A 583 13.66 -4.39 17.04
CA TRP A 583 13.33 -2.97 17.01
C TRP A 583 12.39 -2.66 18.19
N PHE A 584 12.56 -1.48 18.80
CA PHE A 584 11.74 -0.91 19.87
C PHE A 584 11.90 -1.54 21.27
N SER A 585 13.10 -2.01 21.58
CA SER A 585 13.35 -2.81 22.79
C SER A 585 14.09 -2.12 23.93
N LEU A 586 14.38 -0.82 23.87
CA LEU A 586 15.01 -0.10 24.99
C LEU A 586 14.03 0.90 25.62
N LYS A 587 13.78 0.75 26.92
CA LYS A 587 12.94 1.67 27.71
C LYS A 587 13.59 2.04 29.02
N ILE A 588 13.43 3.30 29.43
CA ILE A 588 13.92 3.82 30.70
C ILE A 588 12.84 3.70 31.78
N SER A 589 13.25 3.42 33.02
CA SER A 589 12.35 3.39 34.18
C SER A 589 11.82 4.80 34.50
N PRO A 590 10.64 4.92 35.13
CA PRO A 590 10.05 6.22 35.50
C PRO A 590 10.92 7.07 36.43
N ASP A 591 11.79 6.43 37.22
CA ASP A 591 12.75 7.11 38.09
C ASP A 591 14.08 7.46 37.40
N HIS A 592 14.21 7.12 36.12
CA HIS A 592 15.37 7.35 35.26
C HIS A 592 16.68 6.72 35.74
N LYS A 593 16.60 5.65 36.54
CA LYS A 593 17.80 4.95 37.06
C LYS A 593 18.11 3.63 36.36
N SER A 594 17.12 3.05 35.69
CA SER A 594 17.24 1.73 35.07
C SER A 594 16.78 1.74 33.62
N LEU A 595 17.38 0.87 32.82
CA LEU A 595 16.95 0.55 31.46
C LEU A 595 16.38 -0.86 31.43
N ALA A 596 15.38 -1.12 30.60
CA ALA A 596 14.88 -2.46 30.29
C ALA A 596 15.06 -2.75 28.81
N LEU A 597 15.50 -3.97 28.50
CA LEU A 597 15.62 -4.46 27.14
C LEU A 597 15.45 -5.97 26.97
N ASN A 598 15.19 -6.36 25.72
CA ASN A 598 15.30 -7.74 25.28
C ASN A 598 16.78 -8.08 24.97
N LYS A 599 17.26 -9.21 25.50
CA LYS A 599 18.59 -9.79 25.19
C LYS A 599 18.45 -11.29 25.05
N GLY A 600 18.59 -11.84 23.85
CA GLY A 600 18.30 -13.25 23.61
C GLY A 600 16.85 -13.59 23.99
N LYS A 601 16.69 -14.64 24.80
CA LYS A 601 15.42 -15.08 25.41
C LYS A 601 15.13 -14.42 26.76
N PHE A 602 15.87 -13.37 27.14
CA PHE A 602 15.78 -12.74 28.46
C PHE A 602 15.21 -11.33 28.38
N ILE A 603 14.43 -10.93 29.39
CA ILE A 603 14.23 -9.52 29.71
C ILE A 603 15.39 -9.16 30.63
N THR A 604 16.10 -8.11 30.26
CA THR A 604 17.25 -7.59 31.01
C THR A 604 16.91 -6.22 31.54
N THR A 605 17.21 -5.96 32.82
CA THR A 605 17.20 -4.63 33.39
C THR A 605 18.63 -4.21 33.72
N VAL A 606 19.02 -2.98 33.41
CA VAL A 606 20.38 -2.45 33.60
C VAL A 606 20.33 -1.18 34.44
N ASP A 607 21.05 -1.14 35.55
CA ASP A 607 21.25 0.08 36.34
C ASP A 607 22.20 1.03 35.61
N ILE A 608 21.76 2.28 35.38
CA ILE A 608 22.44 3.25 34.52
C ILE A 608 23.78 3.71 35.13
N ASN A 609 23.88 3.75 36.46
CA ASN A 609 25.05 4.30 37.14
C ASN A 609 26.16 3.26 37.30
N SER A 610 25.79 2.03 37.65
CA SER A 610 26.73 0.96 37.93
C SER A 610 26.96 0.03 36.74
N GLY A 611 26.08 0.04 35.74
CA GLY A 611 26.09 -0.90 34.61
C GLY A 611 25.75 -2.35 35.00
N LYS A 612 25.39 -2.59 36.28
CA LYS A 612 24.94 -3.91 36.74
C LYS A 612 23.61 -4.24 36.09
N PHE A 613 23.45 -5.48 35.68
CA PHE A 613 22.24 -5.94 35.04
C PHE A 613 21.67 -7.18 35.74
N ASP A 614 20.37 -7.36 35.57
CA ASP A 614 19.61 -8.53 36.02
C ASP A 614 18.84 -9.10 34.84
N GLN A 615 18.69 -10.43 34.80
CA GLN A 615 18.04 -11.14 33.70
C GLN A 615 16.91 -12.01 34.20
N MET A 616 15.80 -11.99 33.46
CA MET A 616 14.60 -12.77 33.72
C MET A 616 14.28 -13.63 32.50
N GLN A 617 13.97 -14.91 32.74
CA GLN A 617 13.53 -15.88 31.74
C GLN A 617 12.23 -16.52 32.22
N PHE A 618 11.34 -16.77 31.28
CA PHE A 618 10.03 -17.39 31.52
C PHE A 618 9.89 -18.60 30.61
N ASP A 619 9.80 -19.80 31.18
CA ASP A 619 9.83 -21.05 30.43
C ASP A 619 8.51 -21.35 29.72
N GLU A 620 7.43 -20.67 30.06
CA GLU A 620 6.13 -20.76 29.40
C GLU A 620 6.10 -20.03 28.03
N LEU A 621 7.07 -19.14 27.77
CA LEU A 621 7.15 -18.36 26.53
C LEU A 621 8.24 -18.88 25.59
N LYS A 622 7.92 -18.94 24.29
CA LYS A 622 8.89 -19.24 23.21
C LYS A 622 9.78 -18.04 22.92
N ALA A 623 9.19 -16.85 22.95
CA ALA A 623 9.88 -15.57 22.75
C ALA A 623 9.06 -14.46 23.40
N PHE A 624 9.72 -13.39 23.80
CA PHE A 624 9.09 -12.14 24.23
C PHE A 624 10.03 -10.96 23.98
N ASN A 625 9.47 -9.77 23.77
CA ASN A 625 10.23 -8.56 23.45
C ASN A 625 9.50 -7.27 23.85
N ALA A 626 10.16 -6.13 23.57
CA ALA A 626 9.67 -4.78 23.85
C ALA A 626 9.22 -4.56 25.30
N PRO A 627 10.10 -4.66 26.31
CA PRO A 627 9.69 -4.34 27.67
C PRO A 627 9.35 -2.85 27.81
N THR A 628 8.22 -2.54 28.47
CA THR A 628 7.85 -1.16 28.85
C THR A 628 7.47 -1.09 30.32
N TRP A 629 8.03 -0.12 31.04
CA TRP A 629 7.81 0.06 32.48
C TRP A 629 6.40 0.55 32.77
N SER A 630 5.79 -0.02 33.81
CA SER A 630 4.63 0.61 34.43
C SER A 630 5.02 1.96 35.05
N PRO A 631 4.10 2.92 35.18
CA PRO A 631 4.42 4.25 35.73
C PRO A 631 4.93 4.24 37.17
N ASP A 632 4.59 3.21 37.95
CA ASP A 632 5.08 3.01 39.31
C ASP A 632 6.45 2.29 39.38
N GLY A 633 6.98 1.85 38.24
CA GLY A 633 8.26 1.15 38.12
C GLY A 633 8.26 -0.30 38.63
N ASN A 634 7.12 -0.86 39.04
CA ASN A 634 7.06 -2.19 39.67
C ASN A 634 6.89 -3.35 38.67
N TYR A 635 6.49 -3.04 37.43
CA TYR A 635 6.16 -4.03 36.41
C TYR A 635 6.77 -3.70 35.06
N LEU A 636 6.96 -4.73 34.25
CA LEU A 636 7.22 -4.62 32.82
C LEU A 636 6.05 -5.22 32.05
N LEU A 637 5.51 -4.47 31.10
CA LEU A 637 4.65 -5.00 30.06
C LEU A 637 5.54 -5.50 28.92
N VAL A 638 5.26 -6.70 28.42
CA VAL A 638 5.98 -7.30 27.29
C VAL A 638 5.01 -7.93 26.32
N LYS A 639 5.40 -7.95 25.05
CA LYS A 639 4.82 -8.84 24.04
C LYS A 639 5.44 -10.22 24.18
N GLY A 640 4.63 -11.28 24.21
CA GLY A 640 5.09 -12.67 24.31
C GLY A 640 4.40 -13.63 23.34
N VAL A 641 5.09 -14.70 22.96
CA VAL A 641 4.57 -15.83 22.18
C VAL A 641 4.58 -17.08 23.07
N PRO A 642 3.43 -17.69 23.37
CA PRO A 642 3.38 -18.88 24.23
C PRO A 642 4.04 -20.09 23.56
N LYS A 643 4.64 -20.99 24.36
CA LYS A 643 5.15 -22.26 23.84
C LYS A 643 4.00 -23.13 23.30
N GLY A 644 4.19 -23.69 22.11
CA GLY A 644 3.19 -24.56 21.45
C GLY A 644 2.07 -23.81 20.71
N GLY A 645 2.04 -22.47 20.75
CA GLY A 645 1.08 -21.65 19.99
C GLY A 645 1.55 -21.30 18.58
N SER A 646 0.62 -21.25 17.63
CA SER A 646 0.84 -20.79 16.25
C SER A 646 0.75 -19.26 16.18
N GLU A 647 1.90 -18.57 16.16
CA GLU A 647 2.11 -17.14 15.80
C GLU A 647 1.29 -16.02 16.49
N ALA A 648 0.19 -16.32 17.17
CA ALA A 648 -0.60 -15.38 17.95
C ALA A 648 0.21 -14.98 19.19
N ASN A 649 0.45 -13.68 19.30
CA ASN A 649 1.21 -13.11 20.38
C ASN A 649 0.29 -12.31 21.31
N GLU A 650 0.64 -12.31 22.58
CA GLU A 650 -0.17 -11.84 23.70
C GLU A 650 0.64 -10.81 24.50
N LEU A 651 -0.04 -9.99 25.30
CA LEU A 651 0.62 -9.10 26.26
C LEU A 651 0.72 -9.77 27.63
N TYR A 652 1.88 -9.63 28.25
CA TYR A 652 2.17 -10.17 29.57
C TYR A 652 2.67 -9.07 30.49
N ILE A 653 2.27 -9.16 31.76
CA ILE A 653 2.85 -8.36 32.83
C ILE A 653 3.84 -9.21 33.60
N ILE A 654 5.06 -8.70 33.70
CA ILE A 654 6.12 -9.23 34.55
C ILE A 654 6.20 -8.37 35.81
N SER A 655 6.06 -8.98 36.98
CA SER A 655 6.35 -8.30 38.23
C SER A 655 7.83 -8.43 38.57
N LEU A 656 8.47 -7.30 38.88
CA LEU A 656 9.89 -7.25 39.21
C LEU A 656 10.17 -7.73 40.65
N ALA A 657 9.18 -7.67 41.52
CA ALA A 657 9.32 -8.05 42.93
C ALA A 657 9.33 -9.57 43.14
N ASP A 658 8.38 -10.28 42.52
CA ASP A 658 8.22 -11.74 42.68
C ASP A 658 8.64 -12.54 41.44
N ARG A 659 9.02 -11.86 40.35
CA ARG A 659 9.43 -12.46 39.06
C ARG A 659 8.35 -13.37 38.48
N THR A 660 7.08 -13.02 38.64
CA THR A 660 5.96 -13.70 37.97
C THR A 660 5.65 -13.06 36.62
N CYS A 661 5.26 -13.88 35.64
CA CYS A 661 4.80 -13.44 34.32
C CYS A 661 3.36 -13.90 34.11
N THR A 662 2.45 -12.95 33.87
CA THR A 662 1.01 -13.22 33.77
C THR A 662 0.47 -12.70 32.45
N SER A 663 -0.23 -13.56 31.71
CA SER A 663 -0.95 -13.17 30.49
C SER A 663 -2.11 -12.24 30.80
N LEU A 664 -2.30 -11.20 29.98
CA LEU A 664 -3.47 -10.34 30.04
C LEU A 664 -4.72 -10.96 29.39
N ASN A 665 -4.54 -12.06 28.64
CA ASN A 665 -5.60 -12.80 27.96
C ASN A 665 -6.49 -11.89 27.07
N ILE A 666 -5.86 -10.99 26.30
CA ILE A 666 -6.58 -10.05 25.44
C ILE A 666 -6.67 -10.52 23.99
N SER A 667 -5.83 -11.46 23.57
CA SER A 667 -5.80 -11.99 22.20
C SER A 667 -7.15 -12.57 21.74
N GLN A 668 -7.94 -13.13 22.66
CA GLN A 668 -9.30 -13.64 22.39
C GLN A 668 -10.30 -12.56 21.93
N TYR A 669 -10.03 -11.28 22.19
CA TYR A 669 -10.88 -10.16 21.79
C TYR A 669 -10.44 -9.51 20.48
N LEU A 670 -9.27 -9.88 19.96
CA LEU A 670 -8.72 -9.32 18.73
C LEU A 670 -9.23 -10.10 17.51
N PRO A 671 -9.21 -9.49 16.31
CA PRO A 671 -9.53 -10.21 15.07
C PRO A 671 -8.70 -11.49 14.93
N LYS A 672 -9.30 -12.55 14.39
CA LYS A 672 -8.60 -13.82 14.19
C LYS A 672 -7.34 -13.61 13.34
N GLY A 673 -6.20 -14.11 13.83
CA GLY A 673 -4.90 -13.95 13.16
C GLY A 673 -4.24 -12.57 13.35
N ALA A 674 -4.87 -11.65 14.08
CA ALA A 674 -4.24 -10.38 14.43
C ALA A 674 -2.99 -10.61 15.29
N ARG A 675 -1.95 -9.82 15.01
CA ARG A 675 -0.69 -9.85 15.75
C ARG A 675 -0.48 -8.54 16.47
N ILE A 676 -0.19 -8.58 17.76
CA ILE A 676 0.18 -7.39 18.53
C ILE A 676 1.59 -6.96 18.09
N PHE A 677 1.78 -5.68 17.80
CA PHE A 677 3.09 -5.14 17.44
C PHE A 677 3.94 -4.85 18.68
N ALA A 678 5.20 -4.47 18.48
CA ALA A 678 6.18 -4.28 19.55
C ALA A 678 6.10 -2.88 20.19
N SER A 679 4.98 -2.17 20.06
CA SER A 679 4.86 -0.77 20.43
C SER A 679 3.63 -0.43 21.26
N HIS A 680 3.55 -1.08 22.41
CA HIS A 680 2.69 -0.66 23.53
C HIS A 680 3.33 0.42 24.41
N ASP A 681 2.48 1.16 25.11
CA ASP A 681 2.88 2.16 26.09
C ASP A 681 1.82 2.34 27.19
N TRP A 682 2.25 2.76 28.38
CA TRP A 682 1.37 3.00 29.52
C TRP A 682 0.94 4.47 29.56
N SER A 683 -0.32 4.74 29.89
CA SER A 683 -0.71 6.08 30.31
C SER A 683 0.03 6.43 31.61
N PRO A 684 0.41 7.71 31.83
CA PRO A 684 1.18 8.10 33.02
C PRO A 684 0.47 7.80 34.36
N ASP A 685 -0.86 7.71 34.35
CA ASP A 685 -1.66 7.32 35.52
C ASP A 685 -1.77 5.79 35.74
N GLY A 686 -1.23 5.00 34.81
CA GLY A 686 -1.22 3.53 34.84
C GLY A 686 -2.56 2.87 34.57
N LYS A 687 -3.59 3.63 34.17
CA LYS A 687 -4.96 3.10 34.01
C LYS A 687 -5.30 2.64 32.60
N THR A 688 -4.48 2.99 31.61
CA THR A 688 -4.71 2.63 30.21
C THR A 688 -3.39 2.17 29.59
N ILE A 689 -3.44 1.10 28.82
CA ILE A 689 -2.35 0.63 27.97
C ILE A 689 -2.78 0.91 26.54
N ALA A 690 -1.96 1.64 25.78
CA ALA A 690 -2.13 1.74 24.33
C ALA A 690 -1.24 0.67 23.69
N PHE A 691 -1.74 -0.04 22.68
CA PHE A 691 -0.94 -0.99 21.91
C PHE A 691 -1.46 -1.06 20.48
N ASP A 692 -0.62 -1.42 19.53
CA ASP A 692 -1.01 -1.56 18.14
C ASP A 692 -1.05 -3.04 17.72
N THR A 693 -1.89 -3.30 16.72
CA THR A 693 -2.01 -4.61 16.10
C THR A 693 -1.80 -4.51 14.60
N ARG A 694 -1.50 -5.64 13.98
CA ARG A 694 -1.59 -5.84 12.54
C ARG A 694 -2.51 -7.01 12.27
N SER A 695 -3.53 -6.77 11.47
CA SER A 695 -4.44 -7.80 11.00
C SER A 695 -4.50 -7.77 9.48
N TRP A 696 -4.93 -8.88 8.90
CA TRP A 696 -5.25 -8.95 7.48
C TRP A 696 -6.77 -8.91 7.37
N LYS A 697 -7.27 -7.92 6.65
CA LYS A 697 -8.67 -7.85 6.25
C LYS A 697 -8.74 -8.26 4.79
N SER A 698 -9.66 -9.16 4.51
CA SER A 698 -10.07 -9.47 3.16
C SER A 698 -11.57 -9.24 3.06
N GLU A 699 -11.99 -8.69 1.93
CA GLU A 699 -13.39 -8.50 1.61
C GLU A 699 -13.59 -8.77 0.11
N ALA A 700 -14.67 -9.48 -0.24
CA ALA A 700 -15.12 -9.57 -1.62
C ALA A 700 -16.59 -9.13 -1.69
N ASN A 701 -16.87 -8.27 -2.65
CA ASN A 701 -18.19 -7.67 -2.85
C ASN A 701 -18.67 -7.93 -4.27
N LEU A 702 -19.97 -8.18 -4.41
CA LEU A 702 -20.64 -8.24 -5.70
C LEU A 702 -21.40 -6.93 -5.91
N ILE A 703 -20.97 -6.17 -6.91
CA ILE A 703 -21.57 -4.91 -7.33
C ILE A 703 -22.58 -5.21 -8.44
N ARG A 704 -23.84 -4.87 -8.23
CA ARG A 704 -24.93 -5.05 -9.21
C ARG A 704 -25.44 -3.72 -9.73
N ASN A 705 -26.11 -3.77 -10.88
CA ASN A 705 -26.70 -2.60 -11.55
C ASN A 705 -25.65 -1.52 -11.86
N LEU A 706 -24.44 -1.94 -12.27
CA LEU A 706 -23.31 -1.07 -12.58
C LEU A 706 -23.62 -0.06 -13.69
N ILE A 707 -24.50 -0.44 -14.63
CA ILE A 707 -24.84 0.36 -15.80
C ILE A 707 -26.38 0.38 -15.88
N PRO A 708 -27.03 1.56 -15.88
CA PRO A 708 -28.48 1.66 -16.03
C PRO A 708 -28.93 1.03 -17.36
N GLU A 709 -29.97 0.19 -17.33
CA GLU A 709 -30.67 -0.20 -18.56
C GLU A 709 -31.25 1.07 -19.21
N LYS A 710 -30.84 1.36 -20.44
CA LYS A 710 -31.41 2.46 -21.25
C LYS A 710 -32.66 2.03 -21.99
#